data_AF-A0A936FWT6-F1
#
_entry.id   AF-A0A936FWT6-F1
#
_cell.length_a   1.000
_cell.length_b   1.000
_cell.length_c   1.000
_cell.angle_alpha   90.00
_cell.angle_beta   90.00
_cell.angle_gamma   90.00
#
_symmetry.space_group_name_H-M   'P 1'
#
loop_
_entity.id
_entity.type
_entity.pdbx_description
1 polymer ?
#
loop_
_entity_poly.entity_id
_entity_poly.type
_entity_poly.pdbx_seq_one_letter_code
_entity_poly.pdbx_strand_id
1 'polypeptide(L)'
;MINTKHSDSLVYFGYGAAQPNRLLKALLPDYVTIDDRKLHDLLAFVANYAKTLRYYDKLNRPITDFHYFLINDITVFLSLVVSTDTNKIENEFSQILNQYYTASNEKSRKQEFINICNQIYSLIENVDDWYKHIRKINIQINKIETIVENELHNIIIEKLREHVQFFKIYIIGAIENKIFTENEIEFNFDNLSDIWHLQDVKGVNIFKGEQIVDQLNNAILKIRMTYRQIFHAIQYTIFSFNKYFHRSLTEKDNHQPHIGLLISFLKLYRYAQNELNEMTTRILYFYYNTVLKQVQRDGICDHVHLSFNIANHIKKFVLPSGTALSAGSSKDGSDISYETIRDIEITKANIKSLKSFYVSRLDEVDTSDFQIVTAMYAAPISNSSDGNGGVFDYPYQDWPLFGEEQEFKPADTSNMNVAEVGFAIASPILFLKEGERKVTITIHFDIASTKSLKKLVKDIHQKENQYKEIQDQISYEEVFYTRIFNQGDKKRNIKIQLSGANGWLSINPEKISMKAVGNGDWSSKNQVVEESMNILNALQITFVVENNISSIVAFKESIHNAAFQTEFPVVKIIMDNSKQPFSYTFLQHLKINQIEMEVKVDKVRQIDLYNDFGILDARHPFYPFGYQPKVGSSFIFGNQEINRKQLTNLSIQLEWKDLPNSITEFKKYYSDYGLDLQPDKYKIGIFALVNGNFEPEILDEEDLQYLFNPYGNQDDPIHISTINLNQEALKNIGIHPDYYAENENIFDNSTQSGFFKFELKSPDVAFGHEVYPQLFSQNIVQKLKDNETLDSQLNQPYTPLLKSITFSYSAHCQFDVLHNIDDNVPDKIYHVHPFGVVNTYKFGTSSNAFLLPHFDDEGHLYIGLDEVNAPETLSLLFQLSSKNIATHRNIPELPKIRWSYLNKNENWIYLDENQILSDSTDGFTKTGIVSLTIPKDITNKSTMITKGLYWLCVSVDANTNVLCSALGIFTQAVEAIRNPKYLEEYTQPFLYTISQFFRTKI
;
A
#
# COMPACT_ATOMS: atom_id res chain seq x y z
N MET A 1 4.20 -33.25 -7.43
CA MET A 1 4.36 -34.60 -6.87
C MET A 1 3.93 -34.55 -5.43
N ILE A 2 2.78 -35.17 -5.15
CA ILE A 2 2.15 -35.30 -3.84
C ILE A 2 2.66 -36.62 -3.27
N ASN A 3 3.32 -36.59 -2.11
CA ASN A 3 3.72 -37.82 -1.42
C ASN A 3 2.86 -37.97 -0.16
N THR A 4 1.89 -38.88 -0.28
CA THR A 4 0.92 -39.28 0.73
C THR A 4 1.58 -40.11 1.83
N LYS A 5 1.55 -39.61 3.06
CA LYS A 5 1.44 -40.42 4.27
C LYS A 5 0.43 -39.77 5.20
N HIS A 6 -0.84 -40.10 4.96
CA HIS A 6 -1.93 -39.87 5.90
C HIS A 6 -1.67 -40.68 7.17
N SER A 7 -1.30 -39.97 8.23
CA SER A 7 -1.95 -40.13 9.52
C SER A 7 -2.62 -38.79 9.76
N ASP A 8 -3.92 -38.69 9.47
CA ASP A 8 -4.72 -37.54 9.88
C ASP A 8 -4.83 -37.60 11.42
N SER A 9 -3.74 -37.18 12.08
CA SER A 9 -3.80 -36.73 13.45
C SER A 9 -4.67 -35.48 13.42
N LEU A 10 -5.85 -35.54 14.04
CA LEU A 10 -6.59 -34.38 14.52
C LEU A 10 -5.59 -33.35 15.04
N VAL A 11 -5.36 -32.28 14.27
CA VAL A 11 -4.46 -31.21 14.69
C VAL A 11 -5.21 -30.38 15.71
N TYR A 12 -5.07 -30.75 16.98
CA TYR A 12 -5.53 -29.94 18.11
C TYR A 12 -4.69 -28.65 18.18
N PHE A 13 -5.19 -27.56 17.59
CA PHE A 13 -4.70 -26.22 17.93
C PHE A 13 -5.43 -25.74 19.19
N GLY A 14 -4.89 -26.12 20.35
CA GLY A 14 -5.42 -25.70 21.65
C GLY A 14 -5.14 -24.22 21.94
N TYR A 15 -6.02 -23.31 21.52
CA TYR A 15 -6.04 -21.92 22.02
C TYR A 15 -7.39 -21.50 22.62
N GLY A 16 -8.18 -22.47 23.07
CA GLY A 16 -9.14 -22.26 24.16
C GLY A 16 -8.44 -22.60 25.47
N ALA A 17 -8.56 -21.77 26.51
CA ALA A 17 -8.09 -22.14 27.84
C ALA A 17 -8.86 -23.37 28.30
N ALA A 18 -8.29 -24.55 28.06
CA ALA A 18 -8.72 -25.79 28.68
C ALA A 18 -8.82 -25.51 30.19
N GLN A 19 -9.78 -26.12 30.88
CA GLN A 19 -9.94 -25.91 32.32
C GLN A 19 -8.62 -26.03 33.13
N PRO A 20 -7.67 -26.91 32.78
CA PRO A 20 -6.34 -26.92 33.40
C PRO A 20 -5.56 -25.60 33.26
N ASN A 21 -5.74 -24.89 32.15
CA ASN A 21 -5.07 -23.62 31.85
C ASN A 21 -5.71 -22.41 32.56
N ARG A 22 -6.94 -22.54 33.08
CA ARG A 22 -7.61 -21.51 33.91
C ARG A 22 -7.31 -21.67 35.39
N LEU A 23 -6.63 -22.76 35.76
CA LEU A 23 -6.28 -23.01 37.13
C LEU A 23 -5.31 -21.92 37.56
N LEU A 24 -5.71 -21.13 38.57
CA LEU A 24 -4.85 -20.09 39.11
C LEU A 24 -3.54 -20.76 39.49
N LYS A 25 -2.46 -20.38 38.81
CA LYS A 25 -1.15 -20.98 39.08
C LYS A 25 -0.86 -20.93 40.56
N ALA A 26 -1.24 -19.84 41.25
CA ALA A 26 -1.17 -19.66 42.71
C ALA A 26 -1.76 -20.80 43.57
N LEU A 27 -2.69 -21.58 43.04
CA LEU A 27 -3.36 -22.69 43.73
C LEU A 27 -2.78 -24.06 43.35
N LEU A 28 -1.84 -24.12 42.40
CA LEU A 28 -1.11 -25.33 42.11
C LEU A 28 -0.13 -25.62 43.25
N PRO A 29 0.01 -26.89 43.67
CA PRO A 29 0.99 -27.25 44.68
C PRO A 29 2.43 -26.86 44.34
N ASP A 30 2.74 -26.88 43.05
CA ASP A 30 4.08 -26.65 42.50
C ASP A 30 4.32 -25.16 42.22
N TYR A 31 3.36 -24.28 42.52
CA TYR A 31 3.46 -22.84 42.22
C TYR A 31 4.59 -22.14 42.97
N VAL A 32 4.70 -22.49 44.25
CA VAL A 32 5.77 -22.06 45.12
C VAL A 32 6.28 -23.32 45.76
N THR A 33 7.49 -23.71 45.38
CA THR A 33 8.26 -24.68 46.14
C THR A 33 8.93 -23.98 47.31
N ILE A 34 9.03 -24.64 48.46
CA ILE A 34 9.70 -24.08 49.63
C ILE A 34 11.20 -23.85 49.33
N ASP A 35 11.80 -24.70 48.51
CA ASP A 35 13.14 -24.52 47.97
C ASP A 35 13.19 -24.85 46.47
N ASP A 36 13.16 -23.81 45.63
CA ASP A 36 13.19 -23.93 44.15
C ASP A 36 14.62 -23.90 43.55
N ARG A 37 15.65 -23.88 44.40
CA ARG A 37 17.04 -23.71 43.93
C ARG A 37 17.49 -24.94 43.15
N LYS A 38 17.87 -24.75 41.90
CA LYS A 38 18.46 -25.81 41.07
C LYS A 38 19.90 -26.07 41.50
N LEU A 39 20.51 -27.12 40.93
CA LEU A 39 21.88 -27.48 41.25
C LEU A 39 22.88 -26.34 40.97
N HIS A 40 22.70 -25.60 39.86
CA HIS A 40 23.53 -24.43 39.57
C HIS A 40 23.30 -23.30 40.59
N ASP A 41 22.08 -23.08 41.08
CA ASP A 41 21.78 -22.05 42.08
C ASP A 41 22.42 -22.37 43.43
N LEU A 42 22.41 -23.65 43.83
CA LEU A 42 23.08 -24.10 45.05
C LEU A 42 24.61 -23.97 44.94
N LEU A 43 25.20 -24.32 43.79
CA LEU A 43 26.63 -24.14 43.55
C LEU A 43 27.03 -22.67 43.54
N ALA A 44 26.26 -21.82 42.84
CA ALA A 44 26.47 -20.39 42.81
C ALA A 44 26.28 -19.76 44.19
N PHE A 45 25.29 -20.21 44.97
CA PHE A 45 25.09 -19.79 46.35
C PHE A 45 26.31 -20.11 47.22
N VAL A 46 26.81 -21.35 47.17
CA VAL A 46 28.02 -21.74 47.92
C VAL A 46 29.23 -20.92 47.47
N ALA A 47 29.41 -20.70 46.16
CA ALA A 47 30.49 -19.88 45.62
C ALA A 47 30.41 -18.42 46.06
N ASN A 48 29.22 -17.81 46.06
CA ASN A 48 29.02 -16.45 46.53
C ASN A 48 29.15 -16.33 48.05
N TYR A 49 28.65 -17.30 48.82
CA TYR A 49 28.85 -17.37 50.27
C TYR A 49 30.34 -17.47 50.61
N ALA A 50 31.15 -18.16 49.78
CA ALA A 50 32.58 -18.24 49.99
C ALA A 50 33.31 -16.86 49.93
N LYS A 51 32.72 -15.84 49.28
CA LYS A 51 33.25 -14.46 49.29
C LYS A 51 33.23 -13.84 50.69
N THR A 52 32.30 -14.26 51.55
CA THR A 52 32.20 -13.75 52.93
C THR A 52 33.14 -14.46 53.90
N LEU A 53 33.75 -15.57 53.47
CA LEU A 53 34.69 -16.34 54.27
C LEU A 53 36.12 -15.86 53.97
N ARG A 54 36.81 -15.34 54.99
CA ARG A 54 38.20 -14.88 54.84
C ARG A 54 39.17 -16.06 54.94
N TYR A 55 40.09 -16.13 53.98
CA TYR A 55 41.20 -17.06 53.98
C TYR A 55 42.41 -16.44 54.69
N TYR A 56 42.93 -17.15 55.69
CA TYR A 56 44.07 -16.72 56.50
C TYR A 56 45.31 -17.55 56.15
N ASP A 57 46.46 -16.89 56.04
CA ASP A 57 47.74 -17.56 55.82
C ASP A 57 48.22 -18.33 57.07
N LYS A 58 49.35 -19.04 56.95
CA LYS A 58 49.98 -19.76 58.07
C LYS A 58 50.40 -18.85 59.24
N LEU A 59 50.41 -17.53 59.04
CA LEU A 59 50.70 -16.50 60.03
C LEU A 59 49.42 -15.79 60.53
N ASN A 60 48.24 -16.34 60.22
CA ASN A 60 46.93 -15.80 60.57
C ASN A 60 46.64 -14.40 60.01
N ARG A 61 47.19 -14.08 58.83
CA ARG A 61 46.92 -12.81 58.11
C ARG A 61 45.88 -13.06 57.01
N PRO A 62 44.85 -12.20 56.89
CA PRO A 62 43.86 -12.34 55.83
C PRO A 62 44.51 -12.09 54.47
N ILE A 63 44.56 -13.10 53.59
CA ILE A 63 45.09 -12.95 52.23
C ILE A 63 43.97 -12.59 51.25
N THR A 64 42.87 -13.34 51.29
CA THR A 64 41.79 -13.27 50.30
C THR A 64 40.54 -13.94 50.88
N ASP A 65 39.58 -14.31 50.02
CA ASP A 65 38.40 -15.08 50.38
C ASP A 65 38.44 -16.50 49.77
N PHE A 66 37.48 -17.33 50.16
CA PHE A 66 37.37 -18.69 49.64
C PHE A 66 36.72 -18.75 48.24
N HIS A 67 36.39 -17.62 47.61
CA HIS A 67 35.72 -17.63 46.31
C HIS A 67 36.58 -18.28 45.23
N TYR A 68 37.86 -17.88 45.14
CA TYR A 68 38.84 -18.43 44.21
C TYR A 68 39.07 -19.93 44.36
N PHE A 69 38.88 -20.46 45.56
CA PHE A 69 39.02 -21.89 45.83
C PHE A 69 37.96 -22.72 45.06
N LEU A 70 36.77 -22.17 44.83
CA LEU A 70 35.66 -22.87 44.19
C LEU A 70 35.54 -22.55 42.69
N ILE A 71 35.69 -21.28 42.30
CA ILE A 71 35.41 -20.81 40.92
C ILE A 71 36.47 -21.20 39.89
N ASN A 72 37.58 -21.81 40.31
CA ASN A 72 38.61 -22.32 39.38
C ASN A 72 38.17 -23.63 38.69
N ASP A 73 37.08 -24.26 39.14
CA ASP A 73 36.41 -25.32 38.37
C ASP A 73 35.34 -24.72 37.46
N ILE A 74 35.40 -25.11 36.18
CA ILE A 74 34.50 -24.63 35.13
C ILE A 74 33.01 -24.82 35.47
N THR A 75 32.65 -25.86 36.23
CA THR A 75 31.26 -26.12 36.60
C THR A 75 30.74 -25.11 37.61
N VAL A 76 31.58 -24.71 38.55
CA VAL A 76 31.23 -23.68 39.52
C VAL A 76 31.19 -22.32 38.85
N PHE A 77 32.13 -22.03 37.94
CA PHE A 77 32.09 -20.82 37.13
C PHE A 77 30.81 -20.73 36.29
N LEU A 78 30.48 -21.78 35.53
CA LEU A 78 29.27 -21.84 34.73
C LEU A 78 28.01 -21.71 35.58
N SER A 79 28.03 -22.24 36.82
CA SER A 79 26.90 -22.07 37.75
C SER A 79 26.64 -20.61 38.10
N LEU A 80 27.69 -19.79 38.27
CA LEU A 80 27.56 -18.35 38.54
C LEU A 80 26.97 -17.60 37.35
N VAL A 81 27.39 -17.94 36.13
CA VAL A 81 26.84 -17.34 34.90
C VAL A 81 25.37 -17.71 34.74
N VAL A 82 25.05 -19.01 34.83
CA VAL A 82 23.68 -19.52 34.61
C VAL A 82 22.70 -19.09 35.70
N SER A 83 23.17 -18.88 36.94
CA SER A 83 22.35 -18.39 38.06
C SER A 83 22.09 -16.88 38.03
N THR A 84 22.53 -16.16 36.99
CA THR A 84 22.30 -14.71 36.89
C THR A 84 20.80 -14.43 36.77
N ASP A 85 20.24 -13.68 37.73
CA ASP A 85 18.81 -13.37 37.77
C ASP A 85 18.44 -12.26 36.78
N THR A 86 18.07 -12.67 35.57
CA THR A 86 17.66 -11.74 34.50
C THR A 86 16.36 -11.01 34.82
N ASN A 87 15.47 -11.59 35.62
CA ASN A 87 14.20 -10.96 35.98
C ASN A 87 14.45 -9.80 36.94
N LYS A 88 15.36 -9.99 37.90
CA LYS A 88 15.80 -8.91 38.79
C LYS A 88 16.42 -7.75 37.99
N ILE A 89 17.31 -8.05 37.04
CA ILE A 89 17.95 -7.04 36.18
C ILE A 89 16.90 -6.24 35.37
N GLU A 90 15.94 -6.92 34.75
CA GLU A 90 14.89 -6.26 33.94
C GLU A 90 13.92 -5.45 34.82
N ASN A 91 13.59 -5.94 36.02
CA ASN A 91 12.76 -5.22 36.98
C ASN A 91 13.44 -3.95 37.50
N GLU A 92 14.73 -4.04 37.87
CA GLU A 92 15.53 -2.89 38.27
C GLU A 92 15.60 -1.86 37.14
N PHE A 93 15.87 -2.29 35.90
CA PHE A 93 15.89 -1.41 34.75
C PHE A 93 14.52 -0.74 34.49
N SER A 94 13.44 -1.50 34.58
CA SER A 94 12.07 -1.00 34.42
C SER A 94 11.71 0.04 35.50
N GLN A 95 12.17 -0.17 36.74
CA GLN A 95 11.99 0.78 37.83
C GLN A 95 12.74 2.09 37.55
N ILE A 96 14.01 2.02 37.16
CA ILE A 96 14.81 3.20 36.80
C ILE A 96 14.19 3.93 35.61
N LEU A 97 13.72 3.21 34.59
CA LEU A 97 13.07 3.80 33.41
C LEU A 97 11.76 4.51 33.77
N ASN A 98 10.95 3.93 34.67
CA ASN A 98 9.75 4.59 35.17
C ASN A 98 10.09 5.86 35.97
N GLN A 99 11.13 5.82 36.79
CA GLN A 99 11.64 6.98 37.53
C GLN A 99 12.11 8.09 36.57
N TYR A 100 12.76 7.73 35.46
CA TYR A 100 13.18 8.67 34.42
C TYR A 100 11.99 9.43 33.79
N TYR A 101 10.93 8.70 33.40
CA TYR A 101 9.75 9.33 32.79
C TYR A 101 8.93 10.15 33.79
N THR A 102 8.86 9.71 35.05
CA THR A 102 8.10 10.40 36.11
C THR A 102 8.87 11.57 36.77
N ALA A 103 10.17 11.72 36.48
CA ALA A 103 10.98 12.82 37.01
C ALA A 103 10.44 14.20 36.58
N SER A 104 10.15 15.07 37.57
CA SER A 104 9.49 16.36 37.34
C SER A 104 10.43 17.52 37.01
N ASN A 105 11.74 17.37 37.25
CA ASN A 105 12.74 18.41 37.02
C ASN A 105 13.97 17.87 36.28
N GLU A 106 14.69 18.78 35.60
CA GLU A 106 15.85 18.46 34.77
C GLU A 106 16.94 17.72 35.54
N LYS A 107 17.26 18.16 36.77
CA LYS A 107 18.31 17.54 37.59
C LYS A 107 18.01 16.08 37.93
N SER A 108 16.77 15.78 38.30
CA SER A 108 16.35 14.41 38.60
C SER A 108 16.34 13.56 37.33
N ARG A 109 15.91 14.13 36.20
CA ARG A 109 15.91 13.42 34.91
C ARG A 109 17.32 13.11 34.40
N LYS A 110 18.28 14.01 34.60
CA LYS A 110 19.72 13.75 34.36
C LYS A 110 20.24 12.62 35.26
N GLN A 111 19.91 12.64 36.55
CA GLN A 111 20.34 11.59 37.49
C GLN A 111 19.79 10.21 37.10
N GLU A 112 18.52 10.11 36.73
CA GLU A 112 17.96 8.83 36.29
C GLU A 112 18.54 8.36 34.96
N PHE A 113 18.87 9.27 34.05
CA PHE A 113 19.61 8.91 32.83
C PHE A 113 20.99 8.32 33.15
N ILE A 114 21.72 8.88 34.12
CA ILE A 114 22.98 8.32 34.60
C ILE A 114 22.77 6.94 35.22
N ASN A 115 21.71 6.73 36.01
CA ASN A 115 21.37 5.42 36.58
C ASN A 115 21.13 4.36 35.49
N ILE A 116 20.49 4.73 34.37
CA ILE A 116 20.29 3.87 33.21
C ILE A 116 21.64 3.49 32.58
N CYS A 117 22.52 4.47 32.39
CA CYS A 117 23.87 4.23 31.86
C CYS A 117 24.71 3.36 32.81
N ASN A 118 24.61 3.55 34.13
CA ASN A 118 25.27 2.72 35.14
C ASN A 118 24.82 1.26 35.07
N GLN A 119 23.52 1.03 34.84
CA GLN A 119 22.99 -0.33 34.69
C GLN A 119 23.50 -0.99 33.40
N ILE A 120 23.63 -0.26 32.31
CA ILE A 120 24.24 -0.78 31.07
C ILE A 120 25.72 -1.12 31.31
N TYR A 121 26.46 -0.21 31.94
CA TYR A 121 27.89 -0.39 32.19
C TYR A 121 28.18 -1.56 33.13
N SER A 122 27.39 -1.75 34.20
CA SER A 122 27.57 -2.88 35.12
C SER A 122 27.36 -4.23 34.43
N LEU A 123 26.45 -4.31 33.46
CA LEU A 123 26.26 -5.51 32.64
C LEU A 123 27.48 -5.80 31.75
N ILE A 124 28.09 -4.76 31.19
CA ILE A 124 29.32 -4.88 30.41
C ILE A 124 30.48 -5.38 31.30
N GLU A 125 30.65 -4.80 32.49
CA GLU A 125 31.66 -5.24 33.45
C GLU A 125 31.49 -6.70 33.85
N ASN A 126 30.26 -7.14 34.12
CA ASN A 126 29.98 -8.53 34.47
C ASN A 126 30.41 -9.51 33.36
N VAL A 127 30.12 -9.19 32.09
CA VAL A 127 30.53 -10.02 30.95
C VAL A 127 32.06 -10.02 30.77
N ASP A 128 32.70 -8.86 30.96
CA ASP A 128 34.15 -8.76 30.89
C ASP A 128 34.85 -9.54 32.01
N ASP A 129 34.29 -9.53 33.22
CA ASP A 129 34.77 -10.33 34.34
C ASP A 129 34.63 -11.83 34.07
N TRP A 130 33.51 -12.26 33.46
CA TRP A 130 33.36 -13.64 33.00
C TRP A 130 34.45 -14.03 32.00
N TYR A 131 34.76 -13.15 31.04
CA TYR A 131 35.80 -13.37 30.04
C TYR A 131 37.20 -13.42 30.65
N LYS A 132 37.54 -12.49 31.55
CA LYS A 132 38.81 -12.47 32.29
C LYS A 132 38.99 -13.74 33.12
N HIS A 133 37.91 -14.23 33.73
CA HIS A 133 37.97 -15.40 34.60
C HIS A 133 38.12 -16.71 33.81
N ILE A 134 37.35 -16.91 32.74
CA ILE A 134 37.48 -18.14 31.92
C ILE A 134 38.88 -18.27 31.30
N ARG A 135 39.47 -17.15 30.87
CA ARG A 135 40.83 -17.11 30.32
C ARG A 135 41.91 -17.47 31.36
N LYS A 136 41.67 -17.18 32.65
CA LYS A 136 42.56 -17.60 33.75
C LYS A 136 42.44 -19.10 34.06
N ILE A 137 41.25 -19.69 33.87
CA ILE A 137 41.01 -21.13 34.06
C ILE A 137 41.67 -21.94 32.93
N ASN A 138 41.70 -21.43 31.70
CA ASN A 138 42.18 -22.15 30.53
C ASN A 138 43.71 -22.32 30.48
N ILE A 139 44.21 -23.46 30.99
CA ILE A 139 45.63 -23.83 30.97
C ILE A 139 45.88 -25.10 30.12
N GLN A 140 44.85 -25.76 29.56
CA GLN A 140 45.01 -27.02 28.80
C GLN A 140 44.21 -27.08 27.49
N ILE A 141 44.87 -27.50 26.42
CA ILE A 141 44.33 -27.65 25.06
C ILE A 141 43.35 -28.84 24.99
N ASN A 142 42.17 -28.64 24.36
CA ASN A 142 41.10 -29.62 24.05
C ASN A 142 40.13 -30.03 25.18
N LYS A 143 39.71 -29.11 26.06
CA LYS A 143 38.68 -29.39 27.09
C LYS A 143 37.49 -28.42 27.03
N ILE A 144 36.45 -28.69 27.82
CA ILE A 144 35.20 -27.90 27.86
C ILE A 144 35.45 -26.42 28.17
N GLU A 145 36.51 -26.12 28.92
CA GLU A 145 37.00 -24.77 29.21
C GLU A 145 37.28 -23.97 27.93
N THR A 146 37.96 -24.59 26.94
CA THR A 146 38.27 -23.94 25.65
C THR A 146 37.01 -23.70 24.83
N ILE A 147 36.03 -24.60 24.89
CA ILE A 147 34.75 -24.44 24.16
C ILE A 147 33.96 -23.27 24.75
N VAL A 148 33.88 -23.18 26.08
CA VAL A 148 33.19 -22.09 26.78
C VAL A 148 33.89 -20.76 26.55
N GLU A 149 35.23 -20.72 26.57
CA GLU A 149 35.98 -19.51 26.25
C GLU A 149 35.71 -19.04 24.82
N ASN A 150 35.77 -19.95 23.84
CA ASN A 150 35.51 -19.61 22.43
C ASN A 150 34.06 -19.16 22.21
N GLU A 151 33.09 -19.78 22.88
CA GLU A 151 31.69 -19.32 22.81
C GLU A 151 31.54 -17.92 23.41
N LEU A 152 32.13 -17.65 24.58
CA LEU A 152 32.06 -16.32 25.21
C LEU A 152 32.74 -15.27 24.32
N HIS A 153 33.90 -15.62 23.78
CA HIS A 153 34.65 -14.80 22.84
C HIS A 153 33.77 -14.45 21.63
N ASN A 154 33.18 -15.44 20.97
CA ASN A 154 32.30 -15.22 19.82
C ASN A 154 31.08 -14.37 20.17
N ILE A 155 30.45 -14.57 21.34
CA ILE A 155 29.33 -13.73 21.77
C ILE A 155 29.78 -12.27 21.97
N ILE A 156 30.94 -12.05 22.58
CA ILE A 156 31.49 -10.71 22.75
C ILE A 156 31.74 -10.06 21.39
N ILE A 157 32.37 -10.77 20.44
CA ILE A 157 32.70 -10.24 19.12
C ILE A 157 31.45 -9.98 18.26
N GLU A 158 30.60 -10.99 18.11
CA GLU A 158 29.51 -11.00 17.12
C GLU A 158 28.22 -10.34 17.62
N LYS A 159 28.01 -10.24 18.94
CA LYS A 159 26.73 -9.78 19.51
C LYS A 159 26.84 -8.59 20.45
N LEU A 160 27.98 -8.35 21.10
CA LEU A 160 28.10 -7.31 22.12
C LEU A 160 28.99 -6.14 21.71
N ARG A 161 30.11 -6.39 21.03
CA ARG A 161 31.16 -5.41 20.75
C ARG A 161 30.62 -4.12 20.14
N GLU A 162 29.84 -4.23 19.07
CA GLU A 162 29.29 -3.08 18.35
C GLU A 162 28.40 -2.23 19.27
N HIS A 163 27.54 -2.86 20.08
CA HIS A 163 26.65 -2.16 20.99
C HIS A 163 27.40 -1.51 22.17
N VAL A 164 28.48 -2.11 22.66
CA VAL A 164 29.36 -1.51 23.67
C VAL A 164 30.14 -0.33 23.09
N GLN A 165 30.58 -0.43 21.83
CA GLN A 165 31.19 0.69 21.11
C GLN A 165 30.18 1.84 20.94
N PHE A 166 28.93 1.54 20.53
CA PHE A 166 27.86 2.53 20.46
C PHE A 166 27.60 3.20 21.80
N PHE A 167 27.55 2.42 22.88
CA PHE A 167 27.43 2.98 24.22
C PHE A 167 28.58 3.95 24.53
N LYS A 168 29.83 3.55 24.31
CA LYS A 168 31.00 4.40 24.55
C LYS A 168 30.97 5.70 23.73
N ILE A 169 30.65 5.66 22.43
CA ILE A 169 30.57 6.88 21.61
C ILE A 169 29.42 7.80 22.01
N TYR A 170 28.32 7.25 22.55
CA TYR A 170 27.22 8.06 23.06
C TYR A 170 27.62 8.78 24.34
N ILE A 171 28.36 8.13 25.24
CA ILE A 171 28.91 8.77 26.44
C ILE A 171 29.90 9.89 26.07
N ILE A 172 30.84 9.61 25.15
CA ILE A 172 31.79 10.63 24.66
C ILE A 172 31.04 11.79 24.02
N GLY A 173 30.04 11.51 23.18
CA GLY A 173 29.20 12.52 22.56
C GLY A 173 28.40 13.36 23.59
N ALA A 174 27.98 12.76 24.71
CA ALA A 174 27.29 13.49 25.78
C ALA A 174 28.20 14.52 26.47
N ILE A 175 29.49 14.17 26.65
CA ILE A 175 30.51 15.05 27.26
C ILE A 175 30.95 16.13 26.27
N GLU A 176 31.25 15.77 25.02
CA GLU A 176 31.67 16.71 23.97
C GLU A 176 30.61 17.80 23.70
N ASN A 177 29.33 17.44 23.80
CA ASN A 177 28.21 18.36 23.62
C ASN A 177 27.76 19.07 24.92
N LYS A 178 28.54 18.94 26.01
CA LYS A 178 28.32 19.61 27.31
C LYS A 178 26.95 19.29 27.95
N ILE A 179 26.37 18.13 27.64
CA ILE A 179 25.13 17.67 28.28
C ILE A 179 25.40 17.24 29.73
N PHE A 180 26.54 16.57 29.92
CA PHE A 180 27.11 16.17 31.20
C PHE A 180 28.57 16.61 31.28
N THR A 181 29.04 16.84 32.50
CA THR A 181 30.48 17.02 32.79
C THR A 181 31.19 15.68 32.98
N GLU A 182 32.52 15.64 32.80
CA GLU A 182 33.32 14.42 33.02
C GLU A 182 33.13 13.83 34.44
N ASN A 183 32.86 14.67 35.44
CA ASN A 183 32.62 14.23 36.82
C ASN A 183 31.17 13.74 37.07
N GLU A 184 30.22 14.05 36.18
CA GLU A 184 28.81 13.64 36.32
C GLU A 184 28.55 12.26 35.70
N ILE A 185 29.29 11.89 34.65
CA ILE A 185 29.13 10.61 33.95
C ILE A 185 30.50 9.98 33.64
N GLU A 186 31.04 9.25 34.63
CA GLU A 186 32.37 8.65 34.56
C GLU A 186 32.28 7.12 34.43
N PHE A 187 32.79 6.59 33.32
CA PHE A 187 32.91 5.15 33.06
C PHE A 187 34.34 4.81 32.64
N ASN A 188 35.00 3.90 33.37
CA ASN A 188 36.39 3.54 33.11
C ASN A 188 36.50 2.39 32.11
N PHE A 189 36.27 2.71 30.83
CA PHE A 189 36.38 1.74 29.74
C PHE A 189 37.79 1.16 29.54
N ASP A 190 38.83 1.77 30.12
CA ASP A 190 40.22 1.28 30.02
C ASP A 190 40.49 0.08 30.92
N ASN A 191 39.64 -0.16 31.92
CA ASN A 191 39.69 -1.37 32.75
C ASN A 191 39.13 -2.61 32.05
N LEU A 192 38.41 -2.46 30.93
CA LEU A 192 37.84 -3.57 30.18
C LEU A 192 38.92 -4.29 29.35
N SER A 193 38.71 -5.57 29.03
CA SER A 193 39.67 -6.36 28.26
C SER A 193 39.84 -5.86 26.82
N ASP A 194 41.02 -6.06 26.22
CA ASP A 194 41.29 -5.62 24.84
C ASP A 194 40.34 -6.20 23.77
N ILE A 195 39.63 -7.30 24.07
CA ILE A 195 38.65 -7.95 23.19
C ILE A 195 37.51 -7.02 22.72
N TRP A 196 37.22 -5.96 23.49
CA TRP A 196 36.18 -5.00 23.18
C TRP A 196 36.58 -4.01 22.07
N HIS A 197 37.88 -3.89 21.75
CA HIS A 197 38.43 -2.93 20.77
C HIS A 197 37.82 -1.52 20.90
N LEU A 198 37.97 -0.92 22.08
CA LEU A 198 37.38 0.38 22.40
C LEU A 198 38.34 1.57 22.13
N GLN A 199 39.47 1.34 21.45
CA GLN A 199 40.46 2.37 21.12
C GLN A 199 40.00 3.22 19.92
N ASP A 200 40.40 4.49 19.88
CA ASP A 200 40.22 5.42 18.75
C ASP A 200 38.78 5.68 18.27
N VAL A 201 37.79 5.64 19.18
CA VAL A 201 36.39 5.95 18.88
C VAL A 201 36.05 7.43 19.08
N LYS A 202 35.28 8.04 18.17
CA LYS A 202 34.84 9.45 18.24
C LYS A 202 33.40 9.56 18.73
N GLY A 203 33.09 10.62 19.48
CA GLY A 203 31.74 10.88 19.98
C GLY A 203 30.72 11.10 18.86
N VAL A 204 29.49 10.66 19.10
CA VAL A 204 28.35 10.90 18.21
C VAL A 204 27.26 11.62 18.99
N ASN A 205 26.80 12.76 18.48
CA ASN A 205 25.73 13.50 19.10
C ASN A 205 24.36 12.85 18.82
N ILE A 206 23.79 12.23 19.86
CA ILE A 206 22.43 11.69 19.86
C ILE A 206 21.42 12.56 20.63
N PHE A 207 21.89 13.64 21.24
CA PHE A 207 21.17 14.55 22.12
C PHE A 207 20.63 15.73 21.29
N LYS A 208 19.45 15.55 20.68
CA LYS A 208 18.82 16.54 19.79
C LYS A 208 17.63 17.23 20.47
N GLY A 209 17.48 18.54 20.28
CA GLY A 209 16.38 19.32 20.85
C GLY A 209 16.85 20.66 21.40
N GLU A 210 15.92 21.58 21.63
CA GLU A 210 16.22 22.92 22.16
C GLU A 210 16.46 22.90 23.67
N GLN A 211 15.70 22.09 24.42
CA GLN A 211 15.87 21.91 25.85
C GLN A 211 16.63 20.62 26.17
N ILE A 212 17.33 20.62 27.31
CA ILE A 212 18.07 19.44 27.81
C ILE A 212 17.14 18.23 27.99
N VAL A 213 15.88 18.46 28.40
CA VAL A 213 14.88 17.41 28.53
C VAL A 213 14.59 16.73 27.18
N ASP A 214 14.43 17.51 26.11
CA ASP A 214 14.18 16.98 24.76
C ASP A 214 15.39 16.21 24.23
N GLN A 215 16.59 16.74 24.51
CA GLN A 215 17.87 16.11 24.20
C GLN A 215 18.01 14.75 24.88
N LEU A 216 17.65 14.64 26.16
CA LEU A 216 17.63 13.38 26.90
C LEU A 216 16.55 12.43 26.37
N ASN A 217 15.35 12.93 26.04
CA ASN A 217 14.24 12.12 25.51
C ASN A 217 14.54 11.56 24.10
N ASN A 218 15.30 12.28 23.29
CA ASN A 218 15.76 11.75 22.00
C ASN A 218 16.89 10.73 22.19
N ALA A 219 17.81 10.98 23.12
CA ALA A 219 18.92 10.07 23.41
C ALA A 219 18.45 8.76 24.08
N ILE A 220 17.43 8.80 24.94
CA ILE A 220 16.97 7.64 25.70
C ILE A 220 16.46 6.51 24.80
N LEU A 221 15.90 6.85 23.62
CA LEU A 221 15.48 5.85 22.63
C LEU A 221 16.67 4.98 22.20
N LYS A 222 17.79 5.60 21.84
CA LYS A 222 19.01 4.90 21.41
C LYS A 222 19.67 4.16 22.57
N ILE A 223 19.73 4.77 23.76
CA ILE A 223 20.28 4.12 24.97
C ILE A 223 19.46 2.89 25.36
N ARG A 224 18.12 2.96 25.30
CA ARG A 224 17.24 1.82 25.58
C ARG A 224 17.39 0.71 24.54
N MET A 225 17.60 1.05 23.27
CA MET A 225 17.92 0.06 22.23
C MET A 225 19.25 -0.64 22.54
N THR A 226 20.29 0.11 22.90
CA THR A 226 21.58 -0.45 23.29
C THR A 226 21.47 -1.39 24.50
N TYR A 227 20.73 -0.97 25.54
CA TYR A 227 20.44 -1.85 26.70
C TYR A 227 19.79 -3.15 26.26
N ARG A 228 18.73 -3.10 25.44
CA ARG A 228 17.99 -4.29 25.01
C ARG A 228 18.90 -5.28 24.28
N GLN A 229 19.78 -4.79 23.41
CA GLN A 229 20.69 -5.67 22.68
C GLN A 229 21.72 -6.34 23.61
N ILE A 230 22.32 -5.56 24.53
CA ILE A 230 23.25 -6.10 25.53
C ILE A 230 22.55 -7.12 26.43
N PHE A 231 21.35 -6.80 26.91
CA PHE A 231 20.57 -7.68 27.76
C PHE A 231 20.17 -8.99 27.05
N HIS A 232 19.72 -8.93 25.79
CA HIS A 232 19.43 -10.12 25.00
C HIS A 232 20.66 -10.98 24.74
N ALA A 233 21.82 -10.39 24.50
CA ALA A 233 23.06 -11.13 24.37
C ALA A 233 23.47 -11.82 25.68
N ILE A 234 23.20 -11.20 26.83
CA ILE A 234 23.39 -11.83 28.16
C ILE A 234 22.40 -12.98 28.37
N GLN A 235 21.11 -12.80 28.05
CA GLN A 235 20.13 -13.87 28.09
C GLN A 235 20.52 -15.04 27.19
N TYR A 236 21.01 -14.76 25.99
CA TYR A 236 21.54 -15.75 25.07
C TYR A 236 22.77 -16.46 25.64
N THR A 237 23.67 -15.74 26.30
CA THR A 237 24.84 -16.31 26.98
C THR A 237 24.42 -17.27 28.08
N ILE A 238 23.49 -16.86 28.94
CA ILE A 238 22.95 -17.69 30.03
C ILE A 238 22.30 -18.95 29.46
N PHE A 239 21.46 -18.81 28.44
CA PHE A 239 20.79 -19.93 27.78
C PHE A 239 21.78 -20.90 27.14
N SER A 240 22.75 -20.38 26.38
CA SER A 240 23.74 -21.20 25.69
C SER A 240 24.71 -21.86 26.66
N PHE A 241 25.03 -21.23 27.79
CA PHE A 241 25.97 -21.75 28.79
C PHE A 241 25.34 -22.80 29.69
N ASN A 242 24.01 -22.82 29.83
CA ASN A 242 23.32 -23.87 30.57
C ASN A 242 23.60 -25.27 29.99
N LYS A 243 23.71 -25.39 28.66
CA LYS A 243 24.09 -26.67 28.02
C LYS A 243 25.51 -27.09 28.42
N TYR A 244 26.44 -26.14 28.52
CA TYR A 244 27.83 -26.41 28.91
C TYR A 244 27.94 -26.75 30.39
N PHE A 245 27.09 -26.19 31.26
CA PHE A 245 27.00 -26.59 32.67
C PHE A 245 26.56 -28.06 32.82
N HIS A 246 25.56 -28.50 32.06
CA HIS A 246 25.15 -29.91 32.08
C HIS A 246 26.22 -30.85 31.52
N ARG A 247 26.90 -30.44 30.44
CA ARG A 247 28.04 -31.19 29.90
C ARG A 247 29.20 -31.26 30.89
N SER A 248 29.50 -30.18 31.62
CA SER A 248 30.56 -30.19 32.61
C SER A 248 30.29 -31.12 33.79
N LEU A 249 29.02 -31.46 34.06
CA LEU A 249 28.65 -32.43 35.10
C LEU A 249 28.68 -33.90 34.65
N THR A 250 28.66 -34.16 33.34
CA THR A 250 28.46 -35.50 32.76
C THR A 250 29.64 -35.98 31.94
N GLU A 251 30.30 -35.08 31.22
CA GLU A 251 31.42 -35.38 30.31
C GLU A 251 32.80 -35.10 30.96
N LYS A 252 32.86 -34.31 32.03
CA LYS A 252 34.11 -33.96 32.71
C LYS A 252 34.47 -35.01 33.76
N ASP A 253 35.62 -35.65 33.59
CA ASP A 253 36.15 -36.68 34.48
C ASP A 253 37.23 -36.16 35.44
N ASN A 254 37.61 -34.88 35.33
CA ASN A 254 38.77 -34.31 36.01
C ASN A 254 38.44 -33.17 36.99
N HIS A 255 37.28 -33.21 37.65
CA HIS A 255 36.99 -32.30 38.77
C HIS A 255 38.01 -32.48 39.90
N GLN A 256 38.36 -31.39 40.58
CA GLN A 256 39.14 -31.49 41.80
C GLN A 256 38.36 -32.27 42.87
N PRO A 257 39.00 -33.10 43.72
CA PRO A 257 38.29 -33.98 44.66
C PRO A 257 37.30 -33.25 45.58
N HIS A 258 37.65 -32.03 46.01
CA HIS A 258 36.78 -31.20 46.85
C HIS A 258 35.53 -30.70 46.09
N ILE A 259 35.63 -30.41 44.80
CA ILE A 259 34.50 -30.04 43.94
C ILE A 259 33.60 -31.26 43.68
N GLY A 260 34.21 -32.41 43.39
CA GLY A 260 33.47 -33.67 43.22
C GLY A 260 32.66 -34.05 44.47
N LEU A 261 33.24 -33.87 45.67
CA LEU A 261 32.56 -34.06 46.94
C LEU A 261 31.39 -33.08 47.12
N LEU A 262 31.59 -31.79 46.83
CA LEU A 262 30.55 -30.76 46.92
C LEU A 262 29.36 -31.06 45.98
N ILE A 263 29.63 -31.38 44.71
CA ILE A 263 28.59 -31.73 43.74
C ILE A 263 27.81 -32.97 44.19
N SER A 264 28.51 -33.98 44.72
CA SER A 264 27.88 -35.21 45.22
C SER A 264 26.97 -34.94 46.42
N PHE A 265 27.42 -34.12 47.37
CA PHE A 265 26.59 -33.67 48.49
C PHE A 265 25.32 -32.96 48.02
N LEU A 266 25.44 -32.01 47.07
CA LEU A 266 24.28 -31.28 46.55
C LEU A 266 23.32 -32.18 45.75
N LYS A 267 23.83 -33.21 45.06
CA LYS A 267 22.97 -34.22 44.43
C LYS A 267 22.16 -35.02 45.45
N LEU A 268 22.76 -35.40 46.58
CA LEU A 268 22.07 -36.10 47.67
C LEU A 268 21.08 -35.18 48.41
N TYR A 269 21.41 -33.89 48.55
CA TYR A 269 20.53 -32.89 49.16
C TYR A 269 19.18 -32.79 48.45
N ARG A 270 19.09 -33.12 47.15
CA ARG A 270 17.83 -33.11 46.38
C ARG A 270 16.74 -34.00 46.98
N TYR A 271 17.08 -35.08 47.68
CA TYR A 271 16.05 -35.92 48.33
C TYR A 271 15.33 -35.15 49.45
N ALA A 272 16.08 -34.43 50.29
CA ALA A 272 15.51 -33.58 51.33
C ALA A 272 14.77 -32.38 50.73
N GLN A 273 15.30 -31.79 49.65
CA GLN A 273 14.63 -30.70 48.92
C GLN A 273 13.27 -31.14 48.37
N ASN A 274 13.18 -32.33 47.75
CA ASN A 274 11.94 -32.86 47.22
C ASN A 274 10.91 -33.13 48.33
N GLU A 275 11.31 -33.75 49.44
CA GLU A 275 10.42 -34.01 50.57
C GLU A 275 9.87 -32.71 51.18
N LEU A 276 10.73 -31.70 51.31
CA LEU A 276 10.36 -30.37 51.78
C LEU A 276 9.37 -29.69 50.81
N ASN A 277 9.57 -29.84 49.50
CA ASN A 277 8.68 -29.27 48.48
C ASN A 277 7.32 -29.97 48.37
N GLU A 278 7.14 -31.19 48.89
CA GLU A 278 5.81 -31.82 48.98
C GLU A 278 4.89 -31.16 50.03
N MET A 279 5.44 -30.36 50.94
CA MET A 279 4.68 -29.77 52.05
C MET A 279 3.53 -28.88 51.56
N THR A 280 3.73 -28.12 50.48
CA THR A 280 2.69 -27.27 49.88
C THR A 280 1.51 -28.09 49.37
N THR A 281 1.79 -29.22 48.71
CA THR A 281 0.77 -30.19 48.27
C THR A 281 -0.03 -30.73 49.45
N ARG A 282 0.66 -31.17 50.50
CA ARG A 282 0.02 -31.77 51.69
C ARG A 282 -0.89 -30.75 52.40
N ILE A 283 -0.44 -29.50 52.53
CA ILE A 283 -1.21 -28.42 53.16
C ILE A 283 -2.45 -28.07 52.33
N LEU A 284 -2.32 -27.91 51.01
CA LEU A 284 -3.47 -27.59 50.14
C LEU A 284 -4.51 -28.71 50.17
N TYR A 285 -4.08 -29.97 50.13
CA TYR A 285 -4.99 -31.11 50.22
C TYR A 285 -5.72 -31.16 51.56
N PHE A 286 -4.99 -30.98 52.67
CA PHE A 286 -5.59 -30.92 54.01
C PHE A 286 -6.59 -29.76 54.12
N TYR A 287 -6.23 -28.59 53.62
CA TYR A 287 -7.07 -27.41 53.70
C TYR A 287 -8.35 -27.57 52.86
N TYR A 288 -8.26 -27.95 51.60
CA TYR A 288 -9.44 -28.06 50.73
C TYR A 288 -10.34 -29.25 51.08
N ASN A 289 -9.77 -30.42 51.35
CA ASN A 289 -10.57 -31.64 51.52
C ASN A 289 -10.99 -31.87 52.98
N THR A 290 -10.15 -31.53 53.95
CA THR A 290 -10.43 -31.80 55.37
C THR A 290 -11.04 -30.59 56.07
N VAL A 291 -10.47 -29.38 55.88
CA VAL A 291 -10.97 -28.16 56.55
C VAL A 291 -12.21 -27.61 55.82
N LEU A 292 -12.09 -27.35 54.51
CA LEU A 292 -13.17 -26.77 53.70
C LEU A 292 -14.17 -27.81 53.17
N LYS A 293 -13.84 -29.10 53.22
CA LYS A 293 -14.67 -30.22 52.75
C LYS A 293 -15.17 -30.04 51.30
N GLN A 294 -14.33 -29.48 50.44
CA GLN A 294 -14.65 -29.33 49.03
C GLN A 294 -14.78 -30.71 48.37
N VAL A 295 -15.71 -30.80 47.42
CA VAL A 295 -15.95 -32.01 46.63
C VAL A 295 -15.55 -31.72 45.19
N GLN A 296 -14.91 -32.69 44.54
CA GLN A 296 -14.55 -32.58 43.13
C GLN A 296 -15.82 -32.48 42.28
N ARG A 297 -15.84 -31.55 41.33
CA ARG A 297 -16.94 -31.41 40.36
C ARG A 297 -16.83 -32.49 39.29
N ASP A 298 -17.98 -32.91 38.76
CA ASP A 298 -18.06 -33.80 37.61
C ASP A 298 -17.42 -33.17 36.35
N GLY A 299 -17.03 -34.02 35.40
CA GLY A 299 -16.51 -33.58 34.11
C GLY A 299 -17.55 -32.79 33.31
N ILE A 300 -17.11 -31.72 32.65
CA ILE A 300 -17.93 -30.93 31.73
C ILE A 300 -17.68 -31.47 30.32
N CYS A 301 -18.75 -31.69 29.55
CA CYS A 301 -18.64 -32.08 28.14
C CYS A 301 -17.86 -31.01 27.37
N ASP A 302 -16.90 -31.41 26.56
CA ASP A 302 -16.24 -30.52 25.63
C ASP A 302 -17.11 -30.24 24.41
N HIS A 303 -16.87 -29.09 23.79
CA HIS A 303 -17.56 -28.61 22.61
C HIS A 303 -16.58 -28.50 21.46
N VAL A 304 -17.04 -28.82 20.25
CA VAL A 304 -16.26 -28.73 19.02
C VAL A 304 -17.06 -27.99 17.95
N HIS A 305 -16.35 -27.28 17.08
CA HIS A 305 -16.93 -26.71 15.86
C HIS A 305 -16.62 -27.64 14.69
N LEU A 306 -17.63 -27.95 13.89
CA LEU A 306 -17.52 -28.85 12.75
C LEU A 306 -18.05 -28.15 11.52
N SER A 307 -17.32 -28.24 10.42
CA SER A 307 -17.74 -27.75 9.10
C SER A 307 -18.05 -28.95 8.21
N PHE A 308 -19.15 -28.86 7.46
CA PHE A 308 -19.61 -29.94 6.59
C PHE A 308 -19.55 -29.54 5.12
N ASN A 309 -19.08 -30.46 4.28
CA ASN A 309 -19.20 -30.34 2.83
C ASN A 309 -20.38 -31.18 2.33
N ILE A 310 -21.20 -30.62 1.46
CA ILE A 310 -22.30 -31.33 0.82
C ILE A 310 -21.82 -32.09 -0.42
N ALA A 311 -22.42 -33.26 -0.68
CA ALA A 311 -22.10 -34.03 -1.89
C ALA A 311 -22.55 -33.28 -3.17
N ASN A 312 -21.74 -33.35 -4.24
CA ASN A 312 -21.92 -32.56 -5.47
C ASN A 312 -23.32 -32.63 -6.11
N HIS A 313 -24.08 -33.72 -5.92
CA HIS A 313 -25.41 -33.91 -6.51
C HIS A 313 -26.56 -33.37 -5.63
N ILE A 314 -26.28 -33.02 -4.37
CA ILE A 314 -27.28 -32.51 -3.42
C ILE A 314 -27.14 -30.99 -3.36
N LYS A 315 -28.26 -30.27 -3.49
CA LYS A 315 -28.27 -28.79 -3.45
C LYS A 315 -28.31 -28.25 -2.02
N LYS A 316 -29.10 -28.90 -1.16
CA LYS A 316 -29.38 -28.48 0.20
C LYS A 316 -29.72 -29.71 1.06
N PHE A 317 -29.26 -29.72 2.30
CA PHE A 317 -29.56 -30.76 3.28
C PHE A 317 -29.70 -30.14 4.67
N VAL A 318 -30.71 -30.53 5.43
CA VAL A 318 -30.87 -30.08 6.82
C VAL A 318 -30.39 -31.19 7.73
N LEU A 319 -29.32 -30.93 8.47
CA LEU A 319 -28.78 -31.83 9.49
C LEU A 319 -29.47 -31.52 10.83
N PRO A 320 -30.26 -32.44 11.40
CA PRO A 320 -30.99 -32.18 12.64
C PRO A 320 -30.05 -32.12 13.85
N SER A 321 -30.49 -31.41 14.89
CA SER A 321 -29.93 -31.45 16.24
C SER A 321 -29.96 -32.88 16.78
N GLY A 322 -28.98 -33.23 17.62
CA GLY A 322 -28.81 -34.57 18.19
C GLY A 322 -28.22 -35.58 17.21
N THR A 323 -27.73 -35.17 16.04
CA THR A 323 -27.06 -36.09 15.12
C THR A 323 -25.72 -36.53 15.71
N ALA A 324 -25.55 -37.84 15.89
CA ALA A 324 -24.34 -38.42 16.45
C ALA A 324 -23.18 -38.40 15.44
N LEU A 325 -21.99 -37.98 15.90
CA LEU A 325 -20.78 -37.81 15.11
C LEU A 325 -19.63 -38.53 15.81
N SER A 326 -19.01 -39.50 15.14
CA SER A 326 -17.89 -40.28 15.69
C SER A 326 -16.58 -39.50 15.58
N ALA A 327 -15.79 -39.48 16.66
CA ALA A 327 -14.49 -38.81 16.77
C ALA A 327 -13.36 -39.78 17.16
N GLY A 328 -13.46 -41.04 16.72
CA GLY A 328 -12.50 -42.09 17.04
C GLY A 328 -12.74 -42.73 18.41
N SER A 329 -11.68 -43.27 19.00
CA SER A 329 -11.75 -44.00 20.27
C SER A 329 -10.80 -43.40 21.31
N SER A 330 -11.22 -43.50 22.56
CA SER A 330 -10.46 -43.17 23.77
C SER A 330 -9.18 -44.02 23.91
N LYS A 331 -8.28 -43.60 24.80
CA LYS A 331 -7.16 -44.41 25.33
C LYS A 331 -7.59 -45.74 25.96
N ASP A 332 -8.82 -45.83 26.48
CA ASP A 332 -9.38 -47.07 27.03
C ASP A 332 -10.10 -47.94 25.99
N GLY A 333 -10.22 -47.46 24.75
CA GLY A 333 -10.87 -48.15 23.64
C GLY A 333 -12.37 -47.88 23.50
N SER A 334 -12.99 -47.05 24.35
CA SER A 334 -14.38 -46.61 24.18
C SER A 334 -14.54 -45.60 23.03
N ASP A 335 -15.68 -45.61 22.35
CA ASP A 335 -15.93 -44.68 21.25
C ASP A 335 -16.22 -43.26 21.76
N ILE A 336 -15.59 -42.26 21.13
CA ILE A 336 -15.87 -40.85 21.38
C ILE A 336 -16.93 -40.40 20.39
N SER A 337 -18.09 -39.97 20.90
CA SER A 337 -19.20 -39.47 20.10
C SER A 337 -19.60 -38.06 20.53
N TYR A 338 -19.85 -37.20 19.55
CA TYR A 338 -20.43 -35.87 19.72
C TYR A 338 -21.85 -35.84 19.16
N GLU A 339 -22.66 -34.89 19.59
CA GLU A 339 -24.00 -34.64 19.08
C GLU A 339 -24.14 -33.17 18.67
N THR A 340 -24.72 -32.93 17.49
CA THR A 340 -25.01 -31.56 17.04
C THR A 340 -25.97 -30.87 18.00
N ILE A 341 -25.71 -29.60 18.34
CA ILE A 341 -26.51 -28.90 19.35
C ILE A 341 -27.79 -28.29 18.72
N ARG A 342 -27.76 -27.99 17.42
CA ARG A 342 -28.85 -27.34 16.69
C ARG A 342 -28.98 -27.90 15.28
N ASP A 343 -30.14 -27.67 14.68
CA ASP A 343 -30.35 -27.93 13.26
C ASP A 343 -29.46 -26.99 12.44
N ILE A 344 -28.83 -27.51 11.39
CA ILE A 344 -28.07 -26.71 10.42
C ILE A 344 -28.48 -27.03 9.00
N GLU A 345 -28.66 -25.97 8.21
CA GLU A 345 -28.82 -26.06 6.78
C GLU A 345 -27.46 -26.08 6.09
N ILE A 346 -27.15 -27.17 5.40
CA ILE A 346 -25.92 -27.34 4.63
C ILE A 346 -26.27 -27.05 3.16
N THR A 347 -25.59 -26.06 2.58
CA THR A 347 -25.72 -25.67 1.17
C THR A 347 -24.40 -25.92 0.43
N LYS A 348 -24.33 -25.50 -0.84
CA LYS A 348 -23.12 -25.55 -1.65
C LYS A 348 -22.24 -24.29 -1.52
N ALA A 349 -22.68 -23.29 -0.76
CA ALA A 349 -21.96 -22.04 -0.62
C ALA A 349 -20.59 -22.27 0.02
N ASN A 350 -19.53 -21.84 -0.66
CA ASN A 350 -18.16 -21.96 -0.17
C ASN A 350 -17.41 -20.64 -0.29
N ILE A 351 -16.50 -20.39 0.65
CA ILE A 351 -15.59 -19.24 0.58
C ILE A 351 -14.53 -19.52 -0.47
N LYS A 352 -14.43 -18.64 -1.47
CA LYS A 352 -13.39 -18.67 -2.51
C LYS A 352 -12.39 -17.54 -2.40
N SER A 353 -12.76 -16.43 -1.77
CA SER A 353 -11.88 -15.28 -1.60
C SER A 353 -12.16 -14.58 -0.29
N LEU A 354 -11.08 -14.16 0.38
CA LEU A 354 -11.11 -13.28 1.53
C LEU A 354 -10.25 -12.06 1.22
N LYS A 355 -10.79 -10.87 1.44
CA LYS A 355 -10.07 -9.61 1.24
C LYS A 355 -10.29 -8.70 2.44
N SER A 356 -9.30 -7.87 2.77
CA SER A 356 -9.42 -6.91 3.87
C SER A 356 -9.01 -5.52 3.42
N PHE A 357 -9.72 -4.50 3.89
CA PHE A 357 -9.46 -3.10 3.56
C PHE A 357 -9.48 -2.27 4.84
N TYR A 358 -8.45 -1.44 5.02
CA TYR A 358 -8.24 -0.66 6.23
C TYR A 358 -8.08 0.83 5.89
N VAL A 359 -8.78 1.68 6.63
CA VAL A 359 -8.76 3.14 6.51
C VAL A 359 -8.08 3.72 7.75
N SER A 360 -6.86 4.22 7.56
CA SER A 360 -6.02 4.76 8.63
C SER A 360 -6.34 6.21 8.97
N ARG A 361 -6.43 6.53 10.27
CA ARG A 361 -6.66 7.88 10.81
C ARG A 361 -5.72 8.12 12.00
N LEU A 362 -4.45 8.42 11.74
CA LEU A 362 -3.42 8.61 12.77
C LEU A 362 -3.38 10.06 13.28
N ASP A 363 -3.68 10.26 14.56
CA ASP A 363 -3.61 11.57 15.24
C ASP A 363 -2.18 12.17 15.23
N GLU A 364 -1.14 11.32 15.21
CA GLU A 364 0.28 11.72 15.28
C GLU A 364 0.81 12.34 13.98
N VAL A 365 0.15 12.02 12.86
CA VAL A 365 0.44 12.52 11.51
C VAL A 365 -0.49 13.68 11.15
N ASP A 366 -1.61 13.78 11.88
CA ASP A 366 -2.64 14.76 11.67
C ASP A 366 -2.25 16.13 12.23
N THR A 367 -2.21 17.12 11.36
CA THR A 367 -2.06 18.52 11.78
C THR A 367 -3.41 19.17 12.02
N SER A 368 -4.54 18.55 11.74
CA SER A 368 -5.89 19.13 11.76
C SER A 368 -6.69 18.79 13.03
N ASP A 369 -7.77 19.52 13.31
CA ASP A 369 -8.72 19.20 14.40
C ASP A 369 -9.77 18.16 13.97
N PHE A 370 -9.60 17.54 12.79
CA PHE A 370 -10.53 16.60 12.19
C PHE A 370 -9.86 15.24 12.10
N GLN A 371 -10.52 14.14 12.46
CA GLN A 371 -9.99 12.81 12.16
C GLN A 371 -9.94 12.58 10.64
N ILE A 372 -8.81 12.95 10.03
CA ILE A 372 -8.60 12.80 8.58
C ILE A 372 -8.14 11.39 8.25
N VAL A 373 -8.47 10.93 7.05
CA VAL A 373 -7.87 9.71 6.51
C VAL A 373 -6.43 10.04 6.12
N THR A 374 -5.49 9.34 6.74
CA THR A 374 -4.05 9.48 6.52
C THR A 374 -3.52 8.47 5.52
N ALA A 375 -4.10 7.26 5.47
CA ALA A 375 -3.76 6.25 4.47
C ALA A 375 -4.91 5.24 4.30
N MET A 376 -4.81 4.44 3.24
CA MET A 376 -5.70 3.32 2.95
C MET A 376 -4.89 2.11 2.51
N TYR A 377 -5.17 0.96 3.10
CA TYR A 377 -4.49 -0.29 2.80
C TYR A 377 -5.46 -1.39 2.39
N ALA A 378 -5.01 -2.26 1.49
CA ALA A 378 -5.79 -3.35 0.94
C ALA A 378 -4.97 -4.64 0.88
N ALA A 379 -5.59 -5.74 1.31
CA ALA A 379 -5.08 -7.09 1.16
C ALA A 379 -6.01 -7.88 0.20
N PRO A 380 -5.62 -8.04 -1.08
CA PRO A 380 -6.39 -8.82 -2.05
C PRO A 380 -6.56 -10.30 -1.69
N ILE A 381 -5.69 -10.85 -0.84
CA ILE A 381 -5.76 -12.19 -0.23
C ILE A 381 -5.45 -12.04 1.26
N SER A 382 -6.46 -11.80 2.10
CA SER A 382 -6.22 -11.43 3.50
C SER A 382 -5.68 -12.57 4.37
N ASN A 383 -5.98 -13.82 4.03
CA ASN A 383 -5.47 -15.01 4.70
C ASN A 383 -4.05 -15.39 4.23
N SER A 384 -3.16 -14.41 4.16
CA SER A 384 -1.76 -14.57 3.74
C SER A 384 -0.82 -13.66 4.53
N SER A 385 0.48 -13.97 4.53
CA SER A 385 1.47 -13.22 5.33
C SER A 385 1.74 -11.81 4.80
N ASP A 386 1.57 -11.60 3.50
CA ASP A 386 1.88 -10.35 2.78
C ASP A 386 0.65 -9.66 2.18
N GLY A 387 -0.55 -10.22 2.38
CA GLY A 387 -1.80 -9.75 1.78
C GLY A 387 -1.98 -10.09 0.29
N ASN A 388 -1.01 -10.77 -0.33
CA ASN A 388 -0.94 -11.11 -1.75
C ASN A 388 -0.84 -12.63 -2.02
N GLY A 389 -0.99 -13.47 -0.99
CA GLY A 389 -0.95 -14.93 -1.11
C GLY A 389 0.35 -15.58 -0.61
N GLY A 390 1.22 -14.81 0.07
CA GLY A 390 2.40 -15.30 0.76
C GLY A 390 2.08 -16.32 1.86
N VAL A 391 3.01 -17.25 2.09
CA VAL A 391 2.86 -18.31 3.09
C VAL A 391 3.22 -17.78 4.48
N PHE A 392 2.48 -18.21 5.50
CA PHE A 392 2.77 -17.90 6.90
C PHE A 392 3.98 -18.69 7.43
N ASP A 393 4.85 -18.03 8.19
CA ASP A 393 5.95 -18.66 8.90
C ASP A 393 5.48 -19.33 10.18
N TYR A 394 5.81 -20.61 10.38
CA TYR A 394 5.44 -21.32 11.61
C TYR A 394 6.18 -20.75 12.83
N PRO A 395 5.52 -20.50 13.98
CA PRO A 395 4.13 -20.85 14.34
C PRO A 395 3.08 -19.73 14.14
N TYR A 396 3.39 -18.66 13.42
CA TYR A 396 2.55 -17.47 13.25
C TYR A 396 1.66 -17.61 12.00
N GLN A 397 0.45 -18.14 12.17
CA GLN A 397 -0.50 -18.41 11.07
C GLN A 397 -1.77 -17.55 11.13
N ASP A 398 -1.74 -16.43 11.85
CA ASP A 398 -2.88 -15.53 12.01
C ASP A 398 -2.73 -14.22 11.22
N TRP A 399 -3.87 -13.64 10.82
CA TRP A 399 -3.94 -12.34 10.13
C TRP A 399 -4.98 -11.42 10.76
N PRO A 400 -4.81 -10.09 10.68
CA PRO A 400 -5.81 -9.13 11.17
C PRO A 400 -7.10 -9.22 10.35
N LEU A 401 -8.21 -9.65 10.98
CA LEU A 401 -9.45 -9.97 10.28
C LEU A 401 -9.98 -8.78 9.44
N PHE A 402 -9.93 -7.57 9.98
CA PHE A 402 -10.44 -6.33 9.37
C PHE A 402 -9.34 -5.43 8.77
N GLY A 403 -8.12 -5.94 8.65
CA GLY A 403 -6.93 -5.15 8.33
C GLY A 403 -6.37 -4.41 9.55
N GLU A 404 -5.24 -3.73 9.37
CA GLU A 404 -4.54 -3.00 10.44
C GLU A 404 -3.60 -1.92 9.86
N GLU A 405 -3.13 -1.03 10.73
CA GLU A 405 -2.16 0.01 10.40
C GLU A 405 -0.82 -0.55 9.87
N GLN A 406 -0.25 0.12 8.86
CA GLN A 406 1.01 -0.26 8.21
C GLN A 406 2.12 0.79 8.31
N GLU A 407 1.81 2.09 8.53
CA GLU A 407 2.75 3.21 8.37
C GLU A 407 4.03 3.06 9.24
N PHE A 408 3.91 2.42 10.41
CA PHE A 408 5.02 2.22 11.36
C PHE A 408 5.58 0.79 11.39
N LYS A 409 5.15 -0.08 10.49
CA LYS A 409 5.63 -1.46 10.44
C LYS A 409 6.95 -1.56 9.66
N PRO A 410 7.92 -2.35 10.15
CA PRO A 410 9.04 -2.80 9.34
C PRO A 410 8.56 -3.46 8.03
N ALA A 411 9.28 -3.24 6.93
CA ALA A 411 8.87 -3.70 5.60
C ALA A 411 8.68 -5.23 5.49
N ASP A 412 9.41 -6.00 6.30
CA ASP A 412 9.32 -7.46 6.42
C ASP A 412 8.11 -7.95 7.24
N THR A 413 7.40 -7.04 7.91
CA THR A 413 6.21 -7.34 8.73
C THR A 413 4.93 -6.73 8.19
N SER A 414 4.99 -6.04 7.04
CA SER A 414 3.83 -5.49 6.37
C SER A 414 3.03 -6.61 5.70
N ASN A 415 1.71 -6.58 5.90
CA ASN A 415 0.79 -7.61 5.44
C ASN A 415 -0.39 -7.06 4.60
N MET A 416 -0.31 -5.79 4.20
CA MET A 416 -1.27 -5.13 3.34
C MET A 416 -0.55 -4.17 2.39
N ASN A 417 -1.10 -3.99 1.19
CA ASN A 417 -0.58 -3.03 0.21
C ASN A 417 -1.26 -1.67 0.36
N VAL A 418 -0.66 -0.62 -0.20
CA VAL A 418 -1.36 0.66 -0.42
C VAL A 418 -2.56 0.42 -1.36
N ALA A 419 -3.75 0.85 -0.95
CA ALA A 419 -4.96 0.68 -1.73
C ALA A 419 -5.03 1.66 -2.91
N GLU A 420 -5.41 1.19 -4.09
CA GLU A 420 -5.74 2.06 -5.22
C GLU A 420 -7.18 2.57 -5.07
N VAL A 421 -7.34 3.84 -4.69
CA VAL A 421 -8.63 4.51 -4.58
C VAL A 421 -8.65 5.77 -5.43
N GLY A 422 -9.71 5.97 -6.21
CA GLY A 422 -9.76 7.07 -7.16
C GLY A 422 -11.01 7.10 -8.00
N PHE A 423 -10.92 7.75 -9.16
CA PHE A 423 -11.96 7.76 -10.19
C PHE A 423 -11.35 7.62 -11.57
N ALA A 424 -12.15 7.23 -12.55
CA ALA A 424 -11.74 7.13 -13.93
C ALA A 424 -12.80 7.69 -14.87
N ILE A 425 -12.37 8.23 -16.01
CA ILE A 425 -13.24 8.76 -17.05
C ILE A 425 -12.92 8.01 -18.34
N ALA A 426 -13.94 7.43 -18.96
CA ALA A 426 -13.85 6.87 -20.30
C ALA A 426 -14.43 7.87 -21.29
N SER A 427 -13.71 8.20 -22.35
CA SER A 427 -14.17 9.18 -23.34
C SER A 427 -13.48 9.03 -24.69
N PRO A 428 -14.20 9.20 -25.81
CA PRO A 428 -13.60 9.22 -27.15
C PRO A 428 -12.61 10.38 -27.35
N ILE A 429 -12.71 11.48 -26.58
CA ILE A 429 -11.77 12.60 -26.66
C ILE A 429 -10.33 12.18 -26.31
N LEU A 430 -10.17 11.06 -25.58
CA LEU A 430 -8.88 10.53 -25.13
C LEU A 430 -8.19 9.64 -26.17
N PHE A 431 -8.77 9.42 -27.36
CA PHE A 431 -8.01 8.80 -28.46
C PHE A 431 -6.90 9.75 -28.88
N LEU A 432 -5.67 9.53 -28.43
CA LEU A 432 -4.52 10.39 -28.70
C LEU A 432 -3.32 9.52 -29.11
N LYS A 433 -3.17 9.29 -30.41
CA LYS A 433 -2.18 8.36 -30.97
C LYS A 433 -0.76 8.89 -30.86
N GLU A 434 -0.55 10.16 -31.20
CA GLU A 434 0.78 10.77 -31.27
C GLU A 434 0.73 12.30 -31.09
N GLY A 435 1.87 12.96 -31.29
CA GLY A 435 2.04 14.39 -31.09
C GLY A 435 2.24 14.79 -29.63
N GLU A 436 2.47 16.08 -29.40
CA GLU A 436 2.53 16.66 -28.06
C GLU A 436 1.11 16.83 -27.57
N ARG A 437 0.71 16.02 -26.59
CA ARG A 437 -0.69 15.88 -26.16
C ARG A 437 -0.86 16.51 -24.80
N LYS A 438 -1.68 17.55 -24.70
CA LYS A 438 -2.08 18.17 -23.44
C LYS A 438 -3.56 17.90 -23.20
N VAL A 439 -3.88 17.36 -22.04
CA VAL A 439 -5.25 17.08 -21.61
C VAL A 439 -5.58 17.94 -20.40
N THR A 440 -6.73 18.59 -20.44
CA THR A 440 -7.29 19.39 -19.35
C THR A 440 -8.65 18.82 -19.01
N ILE A 441 -8.86 18.46 -17.74
CA ILE A 441 -10.15 17.95 -17.22
C ILE A 441 -10.62 18.96 -16.16
N THR A 442 -11.78 19.56 -16.36
CA THR A 442 -12.40 20.47 -15.40
C THR A 442 -13.65 19.80 -14.81
N ILE A 443 -13.64 19.59 -13.50
CA ILE A 443 -14.73 18.94 -12.77
C ILE A 443 -15.47 20.00 -11.97
N HIS A 444 -16.72 20.26 -12.31
CA HIS A 444 -17.57 21.23 -11.61
C HIS A 444 -18.34 20.52 -10.50
N PHE A 445 -18.34 21.13 -9.31
CA PHE A 445 -18.96 20.55 -8.13
C PHE A 445 -20.23 21.30 -7.70
N ASP A 446 -21.09 20.59 -6.97
CA ASP A 446 -22.11 21.23 -6.15
C ASP A 446 -21.46 22.12 -5.08
N ILE A 447 -21.81 23.41 -5.06
CA ILE A 447 -21.21 24.41 -4.17
C ILE A 447 -21.36 24.00 -2.70
N ALA A 448 -22.49 23.40 -2.31
CA ALA A 448 -22.70 22.98 -0.93
C ALA A 448 -21.73 21.86 -0.50
N SER A 449 -21.35 20.96 -1.41
CA SER A 449 -20.40 19.88 -1.16
C SER A 449 -18.96 20.36 -0.89
N THR A 450 -18.61 21.58 -1.33
CA THR A 450 -17.26 22.16 -1.19
C THR A 450 -16.95 22.65 0.24
N LYS A 451 -17.96 22.74 1.11
CA LYS A 451 -17.83 23.31 2.46
C LYS A 451 -16.80 22.56 3.33
N SER A 452 -16.78 21.24 3.28
CA SER A 452 -15.86 20.41 4.07
C SER A 452 -14.41 20.64 3.66
N LEU A 453 -14.14 20.69 2.35
CA LEU A 453 -12.82 20.98 1.80
C LEU A 453 -12.32 22.36 2.22
N LYS A 454 -13.17 23.39 2.08
CA LYS A 454 -12.84 24.76 2.51
C LYS A 454 -12.48 24.82 3.99
N LYS A 455 -13.21 24.08 4.84
CA LYS A 455 -12.93 24.01 6.29
C LYS A 455 -11.56 23.39 6.58
N LEU A 456 -11.21 22.29 5.91
CA LEU A 456 -9.91 21.62 6.07
C LEU A 456 -8.73 22.49 5.59
N VAL A 457 -8.88 23.15 4.43
CA VAL A 457 -7.87 24.10 3.93
C VAL A 457 -7.67 25.24 4.92
N LYS A 458 -8.76 25.75 5.52
CA LYS A 458 -8.70 26.84 6.50
C LYS A 458 -7.96 26.44 7.76
N ASP A 459 -8.21 25.23 8.24
CA ASP A 459 -7.59 24.68 9.44
C ASP A 459 -6.06 24.53 9.26
N ILE A 460 -5.63 23.90 8.16
CA ILE A 460 -4.19 23.74 7.86
C ILE A 460 -3.51 25.11 7.72
N HIS A 461 -4.13 26.05 7.02
CA HIS A 461 -3.61 27.40 6.88
C HIS A 461 -3.46 28.11 8.24
N GLN A 462 -4.47 28.03 9.11
CA GLN A 462 -4.43 28.65 10.43
C GLN A 462 -3.30 28.07 11.29
N LYS A 463 -3.15 26.75 11.31
CA LYS A 463 -2.12 26.08 12.11
C LYS A 463 -0.71 26.30 11.59
N GLU A 464 -0.49 26.23 10.27
CA GLU A 464 0.83 26.50 9.70
C GLU A 464 1.28 27.95 9.89
N ASN A 465 0.35 28.90 9.96
CA ASN A 465 0.66 30.32 10.13
C ASN A 465 0.63 30.78 11.60
N GLN A 466 0.21 29.92 12.55
CA GLN A 466 0.03 30.28 13.96
C GLN A 466 1.28 30.85 14.64
N TYR A 467 2.47 30.41 14.21
CA TYR A 467 3.76 30.78 14.79
C TYR A 467 4.70 31.49 13.79
N LYS A 468 4.21 31.83 12.60
CA LYS A 468 5.02 32.49 11.54
C LYS A 468 4.84 34.00 11.59
N GLU A 469 5.94 34.73 11.37
CA GLU A 469 5.87 36.18 11.16
C GLU A 469 5.06 36.50 9.90
N ILE A 470 4.46 37.70 9.83
CA ILE A 470 3.58 38.12 8.71
C ILE A 470 4.24 37.92 7.34
N GLN A 471 5.56 38.10 7.25
CA GLN A 471 6.33 37.96 6.02
C GLN A 471 6.49 36.50 5.55
N ASP A 472 6.40 35.53 6.45
CA ASP A 472 6.59 34.10 6.18
C ASP A 472 5.27 33.30 6.12
N GLN A 473 4.13 33.99 6.23
CA GLN A 473 2.82 33.36 6.16
C GLN A 473 2.53 32.83 4.75
N ILE A 474 2.09 31.58 4.69
CA ILE A 474 1.70 30.94 3.43
C ILE A 474 0.25 31.28 3.09
N SER A 475 -0.09 31.41 1.81
CA SER A 475 -1.46 31.70 1.38
C SER A 475 -2.34 30.43 1.39
N TYR A 476 -3.67 30.58 1.28
CA TYR A 476 -4.56 29.42 1.07
C TYR A 476 -4.26 28.69 -0.25
N GLU A 477 -3.82 29.43 -1.26
CA GLU A 477 -3.39 28.90 -2.56
C GLU A 477 -2.18 28.00 -2.40
N GLU A 478 -1.21 28.44 -1.61
CA GLU A 478 -0.02 27.67 -1.32
C GLU A 478 -0.36 26.42 -0.51
N VAL A 479 -1.27 26.49 0.47
CA VAL A 479 -1.78 25.30 1.18
C VAL A 479 -2.41 24.31 0.21
N PHE A 480 -3.32 24.78 -0.66
CA PHE A 480 -4.01 23.91 -1.60
C PHE A 480 -3.06 23.25 -2.59
N TYR A 481 -2.17 24.01 -3.24
CA TYR A 481 -1.27 23.46 -4.24
C TYR A 481 -0.11 22.69 -3.63
N THR A 482 0.59 23.24 -2.64
CA THR A 482 1.85 22.66 -2.14
C THR A 482 1.66 21.66 -1.01
N ARG A 483 0.57 21.73 -0.23
CA ARG A 483 0.32 20.75 0.84
C ARG A 483 -0.63 19.65 0.39
N ILE A 484 -1.80 20.00 -0.15
CA ILE A 484 -2.82 19.00 -0.49
C ILE A 484 -2.43 18.17 -1.73
N PHE A 485 -1.85 18.81 -2.75
CA PHE A 485 -1.47 18.13 -4.02
C PHE A 485 0.04 17.99 -4.24
N ASN A 486 0.85 18.57 -3.34
CA ASN A 486 2.31 18.60 -3.42
C ASN A 486 2.82 19.07 -4.80
N GLN A 487 2.20 20.12 -5.33
CA GLN A 487 2.52 20.74 -6.61
C GLN A 487 3.83 21.54 -6.50
N GLY A 488 4.87 21.06 -7.19
CA GLY A 488 6.23 21.62 -7.12
C GLY A 488 7.30 20.62 -6.66
N ASP A 489 6.91 19.48 -6.08
CA ASP A 489 7.82 18.39 -5.70
C ASP A 489 7.95 17.33 -6.83
N LYS A 490 8.93 16.43 -6.74
CA LYS A 490 9.10 15.29 -7.65
C LYS A 490 8.02 14.21 -7.49
N LYS A 491 7.26 14.25 -6.39
CA LYS A 491 6.13 13.36 -6.11
C LYS A 491 4.84 14.19 -5.96
N ARG A 492 3.74 13.69 -6.50
CA ARG A 492 2.39 14.27 -6.35
C ARG A 492 1.55 13.34 -5.48
N ASN A 493 0.52 13.88 -4.83
CA ASN A 493 -0.43 13.09 -4.04
C ASN A 493 -1.53 12.46 -4.92
N ILE A 494 -1.34 12.50 -6.25
CA ILE A 494 -2.19 11.85 -7.25
C ILE A 494 -1.33 11.16 -8.31
N LYS A 495 -1.84 10.06 -8.86
CA LYS A 495 -1.27 9.34 -10.01
C LYS A 495 -2.29 9.32 -11.14
N ILE A 496 -1.84 9.63 -12.35
CA ILE A 496 -2.66 9.58 -13.57
C ILE A 496 -2.17 8.45 -14.46
N GLN A 497 -3.08 7.58 -14.87
CA GLN A 497 -2.82 6.48 -15.80
C GLN A 497 -3.79 6.51 -16.98
N LEU A 498 -3.31 6.19 -18.18
CA LEU A 498 -4.09 6.16 -19.42
C LEU A 498 -4.05 4.77 -20.05
N SER A 499 -5.11 4.37 -20.75
CA SER A 499 -5.15 3.08 -21.46
C SER A 499 -4.23 3.08 -22.68
N GLY A 500 -3.13 2.33 -22.62
CA GLY A 500 -2.14 2.22 -23.68
C GLY A 500 -2.17 0.87 -24.41
N ALA A 501 -1.52 0.82 -25.57
CA ALA A 501 -1.50 -0.39 -26.40
C ALA A 501 -0.91 -1.63 -25.69
N ASN A 502 0.01 -1.42 -24.75
CA ASN A 502 0.74 -2.48 -24.03
C ASN A 502 0.43 -2.51 -22.52
N GLY A 503 -0.60 -1.79 -22.05
CA GLY A 503 -0.94 -1.66 -20.62
C GLY A 503 -1.19 -0.21 -20.20
N TRP A 504 -1.29 0.03 -18.90
CA TRP A 504 -1.48 1.38 -18.34
C TRP A 504 -0.24 2.26 -18.53
N LEU A 505 -0.45 3.44 -19.11
CA LEU A 505 0.57 4.47 -19.29
C LEU A 505 0.53 5.44 -18.10
N SER A 506 1.58 5.45 -17.28
CA SER A 506 1.66 6.38 -16.14
C SER A 506 2.24 7.72 -16.57
N ILE A 507 1.62 8.81 -16.15
CA ILE A 507 2.11 10.17 -16.41
C ILE A 507 3.11 10.58 -15.35
N ASN A 508 4.20 11.22 -15.78
CA ASN A 508 5.20 11.77 -14.87
C ASN A 508 4.56 12.81 -13.93
N PRO A 509 4.69 12.69 -12.59
CA PRO A 509 4.11 13.62 -11.63
C PRO A 509 4.44 15.10 -11.87
N GLU A 510 5.62 15.42 -12.43
CA GLU A 510 6.01 16.79 -12.73
C GLU A 510 5.19 17.43 -13.86
N LYS A 511 4.61 16.60 -14.75
CA LYS A 511 3.76 17.02 -15.85
C LYS A 511 2.29 17.15 -15.47
N ILE A 512 1.95 16.96 -14.19
CA ILE A 512 0.59 17.08 -13.66
C ILE A 512 0.47 18.38 -12.86
N SER A 513 -0.56 19.17 -13.16
CA SER A 513 -0.91 20.39 -12.43
C SER A 513 -2.38 20.39 -12.06
N MET A 514 -2.66 20.79 -10.82
CA MET A 514 -4.00 20.98 -10.28
C MET A 514 -4.26 22.48 -10.16
N LYS A 515 -5.48 22.90 -10.47
CA LYS A 515 -5.91 24.29 -10.32
C LYS A 515 -7.33 24.36 -9.78
N ALA A 516 -7.53 25.17 -8.76
CA ALA A 516 -8.87 25.52 -8.32
C ALA A 516 -9.47 26.59 -9.24
N VAL A 517 -10.74 26.45 -9.61
CA VAL A 517 -11.41 27.37 -10.55
C VAL A 517 -12.70 27.93 -9.95
N GLY A 518 -12.86 29.27 -10.00
CA GLY A 518 -14.08 30.01 -9.63
C GLY A 518 -13.93 31.52 -9.79
N ASN A 519 -14.95 32.28 -9.35
CA ASN A 519 -15.16 33.68 -9.75
C ASN A 519 -14.46 34.73 -8.86
N GLY A 520 -13.42 34.38 -8.11
CA GLY A 520 -12.69 35.30 -7.22
C GLY A 520 -11.17 35.12 -7.32
N ASP A 521 -10.41 36.02 -6.68
CA ASP A 521 -8.94 36.01 -6.69
C ASP A 521 -8.38 35.41 -5.37
N TRP A 522 -7.58 34.34 -5.47
CA TRP A 522 -6.91 33.71 -4.31
C TRP A 522 -5.73 34.56 -3.79
N SER A 523 -5.25 35.52 -4.57
CA SER A 523 -3.97 36.22 -4.37
C SER A 523 -4.08 37.55 -3.61
N SER A 524 -5.29 38.01 -3.29
CA SER A 524 -5.47 39.32 -2.63
C SER A 524 -5.05 39.27 -1.16
N LYS A 525 -3.84 39.75 -0.86
CA LYS A 525 -3.33 39.90 0.52
C LYS A 525 -4.14 40.88 1.39
N ASN A 526 -5.08 41.64 0.80
CA ASN A 526 -5.70 42.81 1.42
C ASN A 526 -7.26 42.80 1.47
N GLN A 527 -7.94 41.69 1.22
CA GLN A 527 -9.39 41.59 1.42
C GLN A 527 -9.77 40.60 2.52
N VAL A 528 -10.92 40.87 3.14
CA VAL A 528 -11.48 40.12 4.27
C VAL A 528 -11.47 38.62 3.95
N VAL A 529 -10.81 37.88 4.84
CA VAL A 529 -10.36 36.47 4.74
C VAL A 529 -11.46 35.45 4.38
N GLU A 530 -12.74 35.82 4.40
CA GLU A 530 -13.85 34.91 4.11
C GLU A 530 -14.29 34.88 2.64
N GLU A 531 -14.08 35.94 1.85
CA GLU A 531 -14.56 35.99 0.46
C GLU A 531 -13.64 35.22 -0.52
N SER A 532 -12.35 35.08 -0.21
CA SER A 532 -11.37 34.39 -1.05
C SER A 532 -11.49 32.86 -1.04
N MET A 533 -12.26 32.25 -0.13
CA MET A 533 -12.56 30.81 -0.20
C MET A 533 -13.81 30.46 -1.02
N ASN A 534 -14.56 31.45 -1.52
CA ASN A 534 -15.73 31.20 -2.39
C ASN A 534 -15.36 30.71 -3.80
N ILE A 535 -14.09 30.42 -4.05
CA ILE A 535 -13.51 30.25 -5.38
C ILE A 535 -13.43 28.78 -5.83
N LEU A 536 -13.55 27.80 -4.93
CA LEU A 536 -13.48 26.39 -5.33
C LEU A 536 -14.85 25.88 -5.85
N ASN A 537 -15.24 26.26 -7.06
CA ASN A 537 -16.44 25.73 -7.72
C ASN A 537 -16.12 24.56 -8.67
N ALA A 538 -14.89 24.50 -9.15
CA ALA A 538 -14.39 23.41 -9.97
C ALA A 538 -12.92 23.07 -9.67
N LEU A 539 -12.52 21.85 -9.98
CA LEU A 539 -11.15 21.38 -9.95
C LEU A 539 -10.68 21.09 -11.37
N GLN A 540 -9.65 21.80 -11.82
CA GLN A 540 -9.01 21.58 -13.10
C GLN A 540 -7.74 20.74 -12.91
N ILE A 541 -7.66 19.64 -13.65
CA ILE A 541 -6.55 18.70 -13.69
C ILE A 541 -5.96 18.77 -15.09
N THR A 542 -4.72 19.23 -15.20
CA THR A 542 -4.02 19.32 -16.49
C THR A 542 -2.80 18.41 -16.47
N PHE A 543 -2.62 17.64 -17.54
CA PHE A 543 -1.42 16.83 -17.73
C PHE A 543 -0.94 16.80 -19.17
N VAL A 544 0.37 16.61 -19.34
CA VAL A 544 1.02 16.51 -20.66
C VAL A 544 1.53 15.10 -20.86
N VAL A 545 1.14 14.48 -21.97
CA VAL A 545 1.65 13.18 -22.42
C VAL A 545 2.82 13.42 -23.36
N GLU A 546 4.00 12.98 -22.94
CA GLU A 546 5.25 13.17 -23.66
C GLU A 546 5.27 12.41 -24.99
N ASN A 547 6.05 12.89 -25.98
CA ASN A 547 6.09 12.30 -27.33
C ASN A 547 6.65 10.86 -27.35
N ASN A 548 7.40 10.45 -26.34
CA ASN A 548 7.95 9.10 -26.21
C ASN A 548 6.94 8.08 -25.66
N ILE A 549 5.80 8.53 -25.11
CA ILE A 549 4.74 7.67 -24.60
C ILE A 549 3.91 7.17 -25.79
N SER A 550 3.64 5.86 -25.83
CA SER A 550 2.86 5.22 -26.88
C SER A 550 1.44 5.79 -27.02
N SER A 551 0.75 5.40 -28.10
CA SER A 551 -0.64 5.79 -28.37
C SER A 551 -1.58 5.43 -27.21
N ILE A 552 -2.50 6.35 -26.91
CA ILE A 552 -3.64 6.09 -26.05
C ILE A 552 -4.71 5.39 -26.89
N VAL A 553 -5.17 4.23 -26.43
CA VAL A 553 -6.07 3.34 -27.15
C VAL A 553 -7.31 3.00 -26.33
N ALA A 554 -8.31 2.43 -26.99
CA ALA A 554 -9.50 1.89 -26.36
C ALA A 554 -9.13 0.92 -25.22
N PHE A 555 -9.89 0.98 -24.13
CA PHE A 555 -9.72 0.06 -23.02
C PHE A 555 -9.94 -1.40 -23.45
N LYS A 556 -9.09 -2.30 -22.94
CA LYS A 556 -9.21 -3.76 -23.13
C LYS A 556 -8.88 -4.48 -21.84
N GLU A 557 -9.83 -5.28 -21.33
CA GLU A 557 -9.69 -6.01 -20.06
C GLU A 557 -8.45 -6.94 -20.07
N SER A 558 -8.19 -7.62 -21.19
CA SER A 558 -7.04 -8.53 -21.34
C SER A 558 -5.66 -7.86 -21.30
N ILE A 559 -5.58 -6.54 -21.50
CA ILE A 559 -4.33 -5.78 -21.51
C ILE A 559 -4.17 -4.98 -20.22
N HIS A 560 -5.26 -4.45 -19.69
CA HIS A 560 -5.24 -3.48 -18.60
C HIS A 560 -5.63 -4.07 -17.24
N ASN A 561 -6.06 -5.33 -17.17
CA ASN A 561 -6.39 -6.04 -15.92
C ASN A 561 -7.37 -5.28 -15.00
N ALA A 562 -8.40 -4.66 -15.58
CA ALA A 562 -9.46 -3.95 -14.87
C ALA A 562 -10.82 -4.21 -15.54
N ALA A 563 -11.92 -3.95 -14.84
CA ALA A 563 -13.27 -4.31 -15.29
C ALA A 563 -14.09 -3.10 -15.81
N PHE A 564 -13.46 -2.17 -16.54
CA PHE A 564 -14.17 -1.02 -17.12
C PHE A 564 -15.08 -1.45 -18.28
N GLN A 565 -16.36 -1.07 -18.23
CA GLN A 565 -17.38 -1.42 -19.23
C GLN A 565 -17.46 -0.37 -20.34
N THR A 566 -16.40 -0.26 -21.15
CA THR A 566 -16.26 0.76 -22.20
C THR A 566 -15.43 0.28 -23.38
N GLU A 567 -15.73 0.81 -24.57
CA GLU A 567 -14.95 0.65 -25.80
C GLU A 567 -14.03 1.86 -26.08
N PHE A 568 -14.06 2.86 -25.20
CA PHE A 568 -13.29 4.09 -25.30
C PHE A 568 -12.03 4.06 -24.43
N PRO A 569 -11.05 4.93 -24.69
CA PRO A 569 -9.90 5.09 -23.81
C PRO A 569 -10.30 5.60 -22.44
N VAL A 570 -9.51 5.23 -21.44
CA VAL A 570 -9.78 5.53 -20.02
C VAL A 570 -8.61 6.30 -19.42
N VAL A 571 -8.92 7.39 -18.73
CA VAL A 571 -8.00 8.06 -17.79
C VAL A 571 -8.38 7.67 -16.37
N LYS A 572 -7.43 7.13 -15.61
CA LYS A 572 -7.57 6.73 -14.21
C LYS A 572 -6.78 7.70 -13.33
N ILE A 573 -7.43 8.30 -12.34
CA ILE A 573 -6.85 9.27 -11.39
C ILE A 573 -6.94 8.66 -9.99
N ILE A 574 -5.79 8.27 -9.44
CA ILE A 574 -5.66 7.55 -8.16
C ILE A 574 -5.03 8.46 -7.11
N MET A 575 -5.53 8.40 -5.88
CA MET A 575 -4.92 9.10 -4.75
C MET A 575 -3.63 8.39 -4.31
N ASP A 576 -2.55 9.13 -4.09
CA ASP A 576 -1.25 8.59 -3.69
C ASP A 576 -0.97 8.85 -2.21
N ASN A 577 -0.83 7.77 -1.43
CA ASN A 577 -0.58 7.82 0.01
C ASN A 577 0.89 8.11 0.35
N SER A 578 1.76 8.31 -0.65
CA SER A 578 3.22 8.47 -0.43
C SER A 578 3.64 9.77 0.27
N LYS A 579 2.70 10.71 0.44
CA LYS A 579 2.89 12.04 1.01
C LYS A 579 1.68 12.45 1.84
N GLN A 580 1.93 13.12 2.95
CA GLN A 580 0.91 13.70 3.82
C GLN A 580 0.79 15.22 3.58
N PRO A 581 -0.42 15.79 3.70
CA PRO A 581 -1.68 15.11 4.01
C PRO A 581 -2.25 14.36 2.79
N PHE A 582 -2.89 13.21 3.03
CA PHE A 582 -3.45 12.38 1.98
C PHE A 582 -4.66 13.04 1.27
N SER A 583 -4.59 13.20 -0.05
CA SER A 583 -5.57 14.00 -0.82
C SER A 583 -7.00 13.47 -0.79
N TYR A 584 -7.21 12.17 -0.54
CA TYR A 584 -8.53 11.55 -0.48
C TYR A 584 -9.46 12.29 0.50
N THR A 585 -8.96 12.63 1.69
CA THR A 585 -9.72 13.30 2.75
C THR A 585 -10.37 14.60 2.27
N PHE A 586 -9.68 15.33 1.41
CA PHE A 586 -10.09 16.62 0.88
C PHE A 586 -11.14 16.50 -0.22
N LEU A 587 -11.14 15.39 -0.96
CA LEU A 587 -11.93 15.19 -2.17
C LEU A 587 -13.16 14.29 -1.97
N GLN A 588 -13.19 13.45 -0.92
CA GLN A 588 -14.22 12.43 -0.71
C GLN A 588 -15.66 12.96 -0.58
N HIS A 589 -15.84 14.22 -0.14
CA HIS A 589 -17.16 14.82 0.06
C HIS A 589 -17.65 15.66 -1.13
N LEU A 590 -16.84 15.81 -2.19
CA LEU A 590 -17.20 16.63 -3.34
C LEU A 590 -18.19 15.90 -4.25
N LYS A 591 -19.31 16.55 -4.56
CA LYS A 591 -20.34 16.01 -5.48
C LYS A 591 -20.18 16.62 -6.86
N ILE A 592 -20.15 15.79 -7.90
CA ILE A 592 -19.97 16.21 -9.29
C ILE A 592 -21.30 16.69 -9.88
N ASN A 593 -21.28 17.85 -10.53
CA ASN A 593 -22.38 18.35 -11.35
C ASN A 593 -22.14 18.08 -12.84
N GLN A 594 -20.94 18.43 -13.32
CA GLN A 594 -20.59 18.45 -14.74
C GLN A 594 -19.09 18.19 -14.90
N ILE A 595 -18.70 17.54 -15.99
CA ILE A 595 -17.30 17.40 -16.39
C ILE A 595 -17.11 18.01 -17.78
N GLU A 596 -16.02 18.77 -17.91
CA GLU A 596 -15.51 19.30 -19.18
C GLU A 596 -14.11 18.72 -19.42
N MET A 597 -13.83 18.33 -20.67
CA MET A 597 -12.50 17.91 -21.08
C MET A 597 -12.09 18.66 -22.34
N GLU A 598 -10.86 19.15 -22.33
CA GLU A 598 -10.22 19.74 -23.48
C GLU A 598 -8.92 19.00 -23.79
N VAL A 599 -8.68 18.75 -25.07
CA VAL A 599 -7.40 18.22 -25.55
C VAL A 599 -6.78 19.20 -26.54
N LYS A 600 -5.47 19.36 -26.45
CA LYS A 600 -4.66 20.08 -27.43
C LYS A 600 -3.55 19.15 -27.88
N VAL A 601 -3.47 18.90 -29.19
CA VAL A 601 -2.46 18.03 -29.78
C VAL A 601 -1.70 18.82 -30.83
N ASP A 602 -0.36 18.82 -30.72
CA ASP A 602 0.53 19.50 -31.65
C ASP A 602 1.37 18.49 -32.46
N LYS A 603 1.57 18.79 -33.75
CA LYS A 603 2.44 18.06 -34.70
C LYS A 603 2.07 16.60 -34.95
N VAL A 604 0.81 16.34 -35.25
CA VAL A 604 0.38 15.02 -35.76
C VAL A 604 0.85 14.85 -37.20
N ARG A 605 1.40 13.67 -37.52
CA ARG A 605 2.03 13.31 -38.81
C ARG A 605 1.35 12.12 -39.49
N GLN A 606 0.69 11.26 -38.73
CA GLN A 606 -0.03 10.09 -39.21
C GLN A 606 -1.35 10.55 -39.82
N ILE A 607 -1.29 10.77 -41.14
CA ILE A 607 -2.40 11.30 -41.94
C ILE A 607 -2.55 10.39 -43.15
N ASP A 608 -3.79 10.05 -43.48
CA ASP A 608 -4.12 9.30 -44.69
C ASP A 608 -4.29 10.30 -45.83
N LEU A 609 -3.53 10.13 -46.91
CA LEU A 609 -3.41 11.12 -47.99
C LEU A 609 -3.82 10.54 -49.33
N TYR A 610 -4.58 11.32 -50.10
CA TYR A 610 -5.08 10.95 -51.42
C TYR A 610 -5.03 12.17 -52.35
N ASN A 611 -4.95 11.93 -53.65
CA ASN A 611 -5.25 12.91 -54.69
C ASN A 611 -6.14 12.26 -55.77
N ASP A 612 -6.39 12.98 -56.85
CA ASP A 612 -7.19 12.50 -57.99
C ASP A 612 -6.66 11.18 -58.62
N PHE A 613 -5.41 10.80 -58.36
CA PHE A 613 -4.73 9.62 -58.91
C PHE A 613 -4.61 8.46 -57.90
N GLY A 614 -4.97 8.64 -56.63
CA GLY A 614 -4.96 7.60 -55.60
C GLY A 614 -4.23 7.97 -54.32
N ILE A 615 -3.79 6.94 -53.58
CA ILE A 615 -3.14 7.06 -52.26
C ILE A 615 -1.73 7.68 -52.39
N LEU A 616 -1.40 8.57 -51.46
CA LEU A 616 -0.10 9.22 -51.33
C LEU A 616 0.65 8.73 -50.08
N ASP A 617 1.97 8.67 -50.15
CA ASP A 617 2.84 8.28 -49.03
C ASP A 617 3.50 9.51 -48.39
N ALA A 618 3.03 9.90 -47.20
CA ALA A 618 3.53 11.04 -46.45
C ALA A 618 5.00 10.93 -45.99
N ARG A 619 5.64 9.75 -46.13
CA ARG A 619 7.04 9.53 -45.73
C ARG A 619 8.04 10.15 -46.71
N HIS A 620 7.60 10.51 -47.91
CA HIS A 620 8.42 11.11 -48.96
C HIS A 620 7.71 12.35 -49.52
N PRO A 621 8.45 13.32 -50.11
CA PRO A 621 7.81 14.43 -50.78
C PRO A 621 6.86 13.97 -51.90
N PHE A 622 5.67 14.57 -51.98
CA PHE A 622 4.60 14.13 -52.89
C PHE A 622 3.91 15.31 -53.58
N TYR A 623 3.19 15.02 -54.68
CA TYR A 623 2.47 16.02 -55.47
C TYR A 623 0.97 16.05 -55.05
N PRO A 624 0.55 16.95 -54.15
CA PRO A 624 -0.82 16.95 -53.60
C PRO A 624 -1.90 17.07 -54.67
N PHE A 625 -1.65 17.85 -55.73
CA PHE A 625 -2.60 18.08 -56.83
C PHE A 625 -2.21 17.33 -58.12
N GLY A 626 -1.35 16.31 -58.01
CA GLY A 626 -0.82 15.56 -59.14
C GLY A 626 0.31 16.27 -59.90
N TYR A 627 0.81 15.62 -60.97
CA TYR A 627 1.98 16.08 -61.74
C TYR A 627 1.68 17.26 -62.68
N GLN A 628 0.41 17.49 -63.02
CA GLN A 628 -0.06 18.59 -63.86
C GLN A 628 -1.32 19.19 -63.24
N PRO A 629 -1.18 19.98 -62.16
CA PRO A 629 -2.31 20.55 -61.44
C PRO A 629 -3.14 21.48 -62.32
N LYS A 630 -4.46 21.37 -62.21
CA LYS A 630 -5.46 22.23 -62.86
C LYS A 630 -6.45 22.76 -61.83
N VAL A 631 -7.24 23.77 -62.20
CA VAL A 631 -8.38 24.18 -61.37
C VAL A 631 -9.33 22.99 -61.23
N GLY A 632 -9.75 22.70 -59.99
CA GLY A 632 -10.51 21.52 -59.63
C GLY A 632 -9.68 20.32 -59.17
N SER A 633 -8.34 20.34 -59.34
CA SER A 633 -7.48 19.27 -58.80
C SER A 633 -7.61 19.19 -57.28
N SER A 634 -7.79 17.97 -56.77
CA SER A 634 -8.09 17.73 -55.36
C SER A 634 -6.96 17.03 -54.62
N PHE A 635 -6.73 17.50 -53.40
CA PHE A 635 -5.87 16.88 -52.40
C PHE A 635 -6.72 16.55 -51.18
N ILE A 636 -6.82 15.27 -50.83
CA ILE A 636 -7.67 14.79 -49.75
C ILE A 636 -6.78 14.27 -48.63
N PHE A 637 -7.09 14.64 -47.39
CA PHE A 637 -6.42 14.12 -46.22
C PHE A 637 -7.42 13.74 -45.13
N GLY A 638 -7.12 12.72 -44.35
CA GLY A 638 -7.99 12.24 -43.29
C GLY A 638 -7.21 11.72 -42.09
N ASN A 639 -7.87 11.73 -40.94
CA ASN A 639 -7.34 11.15 -39.72
C ASN A 639 -8.49 10.70 -38.81
N GLN A 640 -8.59 9.41 -38.50
CA GLN A 640 -9.68 8.87 -37.66
C GLN A 640 -9.73 9.48 -36.27
N GLU A 641 -8.58 9.89 -35.73
CA GLU A 641 -8.50 10.40 -34.38
C GLU A 641 -9.27 11.73 -34.23
N ILE A 642 -9.20 12.63 -35.21
CA ILE A 642 -9.94 13.90 -35.18
C ILE A 642 -11.44 13.72 -35.42
N ASN A 643 -11.84 12.68 -36.15
CA ASN A 643 -13.25 12.41 -36.49
C ASN A 643 -14.08 11.95 -35.29
N ARG A 644 -13.45 11.36 -34.28
CA ARG A 644 -14.12 10.92 -33.04
C ARG A 644 -14.34 12.05 -32.05
N LYS A 645 -14.06 13.30 -32.42
CA LYS A 645 -14.00 14.43 -31.49
C LYS A 645 -14.72 15.66 -32.04
N GLN A 646 -15.29 16.42 -31.11
CA GLN A 646 -15.81 17.74 -31.44
C GLN A 646 -14.65 18.74 -31.45
N LEU A 647 -14.16 19.04 -32.65
CA LEU A 647 -13.05 19.96 -32.87
C LEU A 647 -13.47 21.41 -32.58
N THR A 648 -12.59 22.14 -31.90
CA THR A 648 -12.73 23.59 -31.68
C THR A 648 -11.77 24.40 -32.53
N ASN A 649 -10.61 23.82 -32.89
CA ASN A 649 -9.65 24.42 -33.79
C ASN A 649 -8.87 23.32 -34.52
N LEU A 650 -8.59 23.52 -35.81
CA LEU A 650 -7.72 22.67 -36.61
C LEU A 650 -6.74 23.54 -37.39
N SER A 651 -5.45 23.33 -37.17
CA SER A 651 -4.35 24.03 -37.85
C SER A 651 -3.58 23.02 -38.70
N ILE A 652 -3.43 23.30 -39.99
CA ILE A 652 -2.75 22.43 -40.94
C ILE A 652 -1.54 23.19 -41.46
N GLN A 653 -0.36 22.64 -41.22
CA GLN A 653 0.90 23.21 -41.65
C GLN A 653 1.44 22.40 -42.83
N LEU A 654 1.74 23.09 -43.91
CA LEU A 654 2.22 22.55 -45.18
C LEU A 654 3.63 23.10 -45.41
N GLU A 655 4.62 22.21 -45.54
CA GLU A 655 5.99 22.58 -45.92
C GLU A 655 6.21 22.22 -47.39
N TRP A 656 6.41 23.24 -48.23
CA TRP A 656 6.63 23.13 -49.66
C TRP A 656 8.11 22.95 -49.98
N LYS A 657 8.40 22.10 -50.97
CA LYS A 657 9.74 21.86 -51.51
C LYS A 657 9.91 22.57 -52.84
N ASP A 658 11.13 23.04 -53.11
CA ASP A 658 11.54 23.66 -54.37
C ASP A 658 10.69 24.89 -54.78
N LEU A 659 10.00 25.50 -53.80
CA LEU A 659 9.27 26.75 -53.96
C LEU A 659 10.28 27.93 -53.94
N PRO A 660 10.13 28.95 -54.81
CA PRO A 660 10.97 30.15 -54.77
C PRO A 660 11.03 30.79 -53.37
N ASN A 661 12.21 31.24 -52.93
CA ASN A 661 12.45 31.58 -51.53
C ASN A 661 11.88 32.95 -51.11
N SER A 662 11.50 33.79 -52.07
CA SER A 662 10.90 35.11 -51.82
C SER A 662 9.80 35.44 -52.83
N ILE A 663 8.92 36.39 -52.50
CA ILE A 663 7.81 36.83 -53.38
C ILE A 663 8.41 37.38 -54.68
N THR A 664 9.53 38.10 -54.57
CA THR A 664 10.28 38.64 -55.70
C THR A 664 10.83 37.53 -56.61
N GLU A 665 11.38 36.46 -56.04
CA GLU A 665 11.85 35.30 -56.80
C GLU A 665 10.69 34.56 -57.47
N PHE A 666 9.56 34.39 -56.76
CA PHE A 666 8.37 33.76 -57.30
C PHE A 666 7.82 34.54 -58.50
N LYS A 667 7.71 35.86 -58.37
CA LYS A 667 7.26 36.74 -59.46
C LYS A 667 8.22 36.73 -60.64
N LYS A 668 9.54 36.72 -60.38
CA LYS A 668 10.56 36.60 -61.42
C LYS A 668 10.51 35.25 -62.13
N TYR A 669 10.17 34.18 -61.42
CA TYR A 669 10.07 32.83 -62.00
C TYR A 669 9.03 32.75 -63.12
N TYR A 670 7.90 33.45 -62.95
CA TYR A 670 6.77 33.49 -63.88
C TYR A 670 6.69 34.74 -64.76
N SER A 671 7.67 35.66 -64.72
CA SER A 671 7.60 36.94 -65.47
C SER A 671 7.39 36.75 -66.97
N ASP A 672 7.99 35.70 -67.53
CA ASP A 672 8.00 35.42 -68.97
C ASP A 672 6.72 34.72 -69.45
N TYR A 673 5.80 34.39 -68.54
CA TYR A 673 4.49 33.81 -68.86
C TYR A 673 3.47 34.88 -69.27
N GLY A 674 3.73 36.17 -68.98
CA GLY A 674 2.79 37.25 -69.25
C GLY A 674 1.53 37.23 -68.39
N LEU A 675 1.55 36.48 -67.28
CA LEU A 675 0.45 36.28 -66.34
C LEU A 675 0.85 36.80 -64.96
N ASP A 676 -0.07 37.40 -64.21
CA ASP A 676 0.18 37.89 -62.85
C ASP A 676 0.10 36.74 -61.83
N LEU A 677 1.08 35.83 -61.88
CA LEU A 677 1.17 34.68 -60.97
C LEU A 677 2.03 35.04 -59.76
N GLN A 678 1.38 35.18 -58.61
CA GLN A 678 1.99 35.50 -57.32
C GLN A 678 1.39 34.63 -56.20
N PRO A 679 2.07 34.43 -55.06
CA PRO A 679 1.59 33.57 -53.98
C PRO A 679 0.17 33.89 -53.48
N ASP A 680 -0.23 35.16 -53.47
CA ASP A 680 -1.57 35.64 -53.07
C ASP A 680 -2.68 35.28 -54.09
N LYS A 681 -2.33 34.82 -55.28
CA LYS A 681 -3.31 34.38 -56.29
C LYS A 681 -3.70 32.91 -56.15
N TYR A 682 -2.87 32.11 -55.48
CA TYR A 682 -3.14 30.68 -55.32
C TYR A 682 -4.09 30.47 -54.16
N LYS A 683 -5.35 30.16 -54.48
CA LYS A 683 -6.40 29.94 -53.49
C LYS A 683 -6.99 28.54 -53.61
N ILE A 684 -7.33 27.97 -52.45
CA ILE A 684 -7.98 26.67 -52.32
C ILE A 684 -9.34 26.81 -51.64
N GLY A 685 -10.28 25.96 -52.08
CA GLY A 685 -11.48 25.67 -51.33
C GLY A 685 -11.22 24.53 -50.35
N ILE A 686 -11.75 24.63 -49.14
CA ILE A 686 -11.65 23.58 -48.12
C ILE A 686 -13.03 22.99 -47.91
N PHE A 687 -13.11 21.68 -48.03
CA PHE A 687 -14.33 20.91 -47.86
C PHE A 687 -14.09 19.78 -46.86
N ALA A 688 -15.13 19.29 -46.19
CA ALA A 688 -15.06 18.03 -45.45
C ALA A 688 -16.14 17.05 -45.92
N LEU A 689 -15.81 15.77 -45.83
CA LEU A 689 -16.71 14.68 -46.13
C LEU A 689 -17.73 14.54 -44.99
N VAL A 690 -19.01 14.76 -45.31
CA VAL A 690 -20.15 14.66 -44.40
C VAL A 690 -21.25 13.86 -45.10
N ASN A 691 -21.63 12.72 -44.51
CA ASN A 691 -22.63 11.78 -45.06
C ASN A 691 -22.36 11.38 -46.53
N GLY A 692 -21.08 11.19 -46.89
CA GLY A 692 -20.64 10.77 -48.22
C GLY A 692 -20.46 11.89 -49.25
N ASN A 693 -20.81 13.14 -48.91
CA ASN A 693 -20.65 14.30 -49.79
C ASN A 693 -19.64 15.30 -49.21
N PHE A 694 -18.94 16.04 -50.07
CA PHE A 694 -18.02 17.09 -49.63
C PHE A 694 -18.77 18.41 -49.44
N GLU A 695 -18.88 18.86 -48.19
CA GLU A 695 -19.53 20.11 -47.79
C GLU A 695 -18.48 21.20 -47.47
N PRO A 696 -18.80 22.49 -47.67
CA PRO A 696 -20.03 22.99 -48.31
C PRO A 696 -20.01 22.78 -49.84
N GLU A 697 -21.14 22.43 -50.46
CA GLU A 697 -21.18 22.25 -51.94
C GLU A 697 -20.75 23.51 -52.74
N ILE A 698 -20.95 24.70 -52.16
CA ILE A 698 -20.61 25.99 -52.76
C ILE A 698 -19.82 26.81 -51.74
N LEU A 699 -18.70 27.41 -52.17
CA LEU A 699 -17.88 28.34 -51.39
C LEU A 699 -17.91 29.72 -52.05
N ASP A 700 -18.08 30.76 -51.25
CA ASP A 700 -17.92 32.13 -51.69
C ASP A 700 -16.41 32.47 -51.83
N GLU A 701 -16.06 33.47 -52.66
CA GLU A 701 -14.65 33.86 -52.87
C GLU A 701 -13.94 34.34 -51.58
N GLU A 702 -14.72 34.82 -50.61
CA GLU A 702 -14.24 35.29 -49.31
C GLU A 702 -13.81 34.14 -48.39
N ASP A 703 -14.33 32.92 -48.61
CA ASP A 703 -14.03 31.73 -47.81
C ASP A 703 -12.79 30.97 -48.29
N LEU A 704 -12.29 31.32 -49.48
CA LEU A 704 -11.12 30.69 -50.08
C LEU A 704 -9.84 31.01 -49.30
N GLN A 705 -9.08 29.97 -48.97
CA GLN A 705 -7.82 30.10 -48.23
C GLN A 705 -6.63 30.21 -49.17
N TYR A 706 -5.59 30.94 -48.78
CA TYR A 706 -4.34 30.99 -49.54
C TYR A 706 -3.59 29.66 -49.44
N LEU A 707 -3.13 29.14 -50.59
CA LEU A 707 -2.34 27.91 -50.65
C LEU A 707 -0.90 28.15 -50.15
N PHE A 708 -0.34 29.31 -50.45
CA PHE A 708 1.00 29.75 -50.03
C PHE A 708 0.88 30.92 -49.07
N ASN A 709 1.92 31.18 -48.27
CA ASN A 709 1.96 32.38 -47.43
C ASN A 709 2.10 33.64 -48.30
N PRO A 710 1.11 34.56 -48.31
CA PRO A 710 1.11 35.73 -49.20
C PRO A 710 2.04 36.85 -48.74
N TYR A 711 2.50 36.83 -47.47
CA TYR A 711 3.28 37.91 -46.85
C TYR A 711 4.71 37.50 -46.48
N GLY A 712 5.23 36.42 -47.06
CA GLY A 712 6.41 35.73 -46.54
C GLY A 712 7.58 36.64 -46.14
N ASN A 713 8.02 36.50 -44.90
CA ASN A 713 9.06 37.30 -44.23
C ASN A 713 10.16 36.37 -43.67
N GLN A 714 11.19 36.91 -43.03
CA GLN A 714 12.28 36.11 -42.45
C GLN A 714 11.81 35.12 -41.37
N ASP A 715 10.79 35.48 -40.59
CA ASP A 715 10.23 34.63 -39.52
C ASP A 715 9.15 33.66 -40.03
N ASP A 716 8.57 33.92 -41.20
CA ASP A 716 7.44 33.16 -41.78
C ASP A 716 7.68 33.01 -43.28
N PRO A 717 8.42 31.98 -43.72
CA PRO A 717 8.85 31.87 -45.10
C PRO A 717 7.70 31.39 -46.01
N ILE A 718 7.79 31.73 -47.30
CA ILE A 718 6.73 31.43 -48.29
C ILE A 718 6.51 29.93 -48.47
N HIS A 719 7.55 29.12 -48.23
CA HIS A 719 7.50 27.66 -48.33
C HIS A 719 6.82 26.99 -47.13
N ILE A 720 6.38 27.74 -46.10
CA ILE A 720 5.55 27.21 -45.01
C ILE A 720 4.21 27.94 -45.07
N SER A 721 3.13 27.18 -45.26
CA SER A 721 1.78 27.72 -45.23
C SER A 721 0.98 27.06 -44.12
N THR A 722 0.30 27.89 -43.31
CA THR A 722 -0.53 27.45 -42.20
C THR A 722 -1.98 27.81 -42.49
N ILE A 723 -2.83 26.80 -42.53
CA ILE A 723 -4.27 26.93 -42.73
C ILE A 723 -4.93 26.72 -41.36
N ASN A 724 -5.67 27.71 -40.87
CA ASN A 724 -6.34 27.65 -39.58
C ASN A 724 -7.86 27.64 -39.76
N LEU A 725 -8.49 26.57 -39.29
CA LEU A 725 -9.93 26.41 -39.23
C LEU A 725 -10.37 26.58 -37.77
N ASN A 726 -10.98 27.73 -37.49
CA ASN A 726 -11.56 28.02 -36.18
C ASN A 726 -12.90 27.29 -36.00
N GLN A 727 -13.48 27.44 -34.81
CA GLN A 727 -14.74 26.77 -34.46
C GLN A 727 -15.90 27.13 -35.40
N GLU A 728 -15.98 28.39 -35.86
CA GLU A 728 -17.05 28.84 -36.78
C GLU A 728 -16.90 28.19 -38.16
N ALA A 729 -15.68 28.17 -38.71
CA ALA A 729 -15.38 27.52 -39.99
C ALA A 729 -15.69 26.01 -39.92
N LEU A 730 -15.27 25.33 -38.85
CA LEU A 730 -15.57 23.91 -38.64
C LEU A 730 -17.07 23.62 -38.56
N LYS A 731 -17.83 24.54 -37.96
CA LYS A 731 -19.30 24.45 -37.85
C LYS A 731 -19.99 24.65 -39.19
N ASN A 732 -19.50 25.59 -40.00
CA ASN A 732 -20.03 25.86 -41.35
C ASN A 732 -19.80 24.68 -42.31
N ILE A 733 -18.69 23.95 -42.13
CA ILE A 733 -18.38 22.74 -42.90
C ILE A 733 -19.27 21.54 -42.49
N GLY A 734 -19.98 21.62 -41.35
CA GLY A 734 -20.96 20.61 -40.94
C GLY A 734 -20.37 19.32 -40.35
N ILE A 735 -19.14 19.38 -39.83
CA ILE A 735 -18.46 18.20 -39.27
C ILE A 735 -19.09 17.81 -37.94
N HIS A 736 -19.59 16.57 -37.87
CA HIS A 736 -20.07 15.96 -36.63
C HIS A 736 -19.16 14.80 -36.22
N PRO A 737 -18.88 14.64 -34.92
CA PRO A 737 -18.05 13.54 -34.46
C PRO A 737 -18.75 12.20 -34.66
N ASP A 738 -18.05 11.26 -35.28
CA ASP A 738 -18.45 9.84 -35.30
C ASP A 738 -17.64 9.10 -34.23
N TYR A 739 -18.23 8.94 -33.05
CA TYR A 739 -17.55 8.32 -31.90
C TYR A 739 -17.22 6.84 -32.13
N TYR A 740 -18.00 6.14 -32.97
CA TYR A 740 -17.93 4.68 -33.13
C TYR A 740 -17.30 4.24 -34.46
N ALA A 741 -16.75 5.18 -35.24
CA ALA A 741 -16.02 4.88 -36.48
C ALA A 741 -14.96 3.78 -36.26
N GLU A 742 -14.84 2.83 -37.19
CA GLU A 742 -13.84 1.75 -37.11
C GLU A 742 -12.38 2.29 -37.20
N ASN A 743 -11.39 1.47 -36.84
CA ASN A 743 -9.99 1.93 -36.75
C ASN A 743 -9.28 2.10 -38.10
N GLU A 744 -9.79 1.49 -39.18
CA GLU A 744 -9.21 1.61 -40.52
C GLU A 744 -9.78 2.84 -41.23
N ASN A 745 -8.90 3.69 -41.76
CA ASN A 745 -9.28 4.93 -42.44
C ASN A 745 -9.03 4.82 -43.94
N ILE A 746 -9.91 4.12 -44.63
CA ILE A 746 -9.84 3.98 -46.08
C ILE A 746 -10.81 5.00 -46.69
N PHE A 747 -10.30 5.82 -47.62
CA PHE A 747 -11.14 6.68 -48.44
C PHE A 747 -11.59 5.90 -49.66
N ASP A 748 -12.87 5.54 -49.70
CA ASP A 748 -13.55 4.89 -50.81
C ASP A 748 -14.99 5.41 -50.94
N ASN A 749 -15.76 4.82 -51.85
CA ASN A 749 -17.15 5.25 -52.09
C ASN A 749 -18.12 4.90 -50.94
N SER A 750 -17.68 4.13 -49.94
CA SER A 750 -18.46 3.79 -48.75
C SER A 750 -18.19 4.73 -47.58
N THR A 751 -17.08 5.46 -47.61
CA THR A 751 -16.69 6.41 -46.57
C THR A 751 -17.74 7.51 -46.40
N GLN A 752 -18.29 7.61 -45.19
CA GLN A 752 -19.33 8.59 -44.87
C GLN A 752 -18.78 9.91 -44.36
N SER A 753 -17.68 9.90 -43.63
CA SER A 753 -17.14 11.09 -43.00
C SER A 753 -15.63 10.98 -42.79
N GLY A 754 -15.03 12.10 -42.39
CA GLY A 754 -13.72 12.04 -41.75
C GLY A 754 -12.50 12.31 -42.62
N PHE A 755 -12.75 12.85 -43.81
CA PHE A 755 -11.75 13.33 -44.75
C PHE A 755 -12.02 14.80 -45.07
N PHE A 756 -10.96 15.55 -45.26
CA PHE A 756 -10.97 16.93 -45.74
C PHE A 756 -10.41 16.95 -47.16
N LYS A 757 -10.98 17.79 -48.02
CA LYS A 757 -10.55 17.99 -49.39
C LYS A 757 -10.13 19.44 -49.58
N PHE A 758 -8.91 19.63 -50.07
CA PHE A 758 -8.43 20.87 -50.64
C PHE A 758 -8.61 20.82 -52.15
N GLU A 759 -9.34 21.76 -52.70
CA GLU A 759 -9.57 21.86 -54.14
C GLU A 759 -8.96 23.15 -54.66
N LEU A 760 -8.12 23.08 -55.70
CA LEU A 760 -7.49 24.26 -56.28
C LEU A 760 -8.54 25.10 -57.04
N LYS A 761 -8.79 26.34 -56.61
CA LYS A 761 -9.82 27.22 -57.19
C LYS A 761 -9.26 28.39 -58.00
N SER A 762 -8.07 28.89 -57.65
CA SER A 762 -7.48 30.07 -58.29
C SER A 762 -5.95 29.93 -58.34
N PRO A 763 -5.26 30.47 -59.37
CA PRO A 763 -5.78 31.19 -60.55
C PRO A 763 -6.32 30.25 -61.65
N ASP A 764 -7.03 30.77 -62.64
CA ASP A 764 -7.68 29.98 -63.72
C ASP A 764 -6.73 29.03 -64.48
N VAL A 765 -5.48 29.44 -64.62
CA VAL A 765 -4.40 28.68 -65.28
C VAL A 765 -3.66 27.74 -64.32
N ALA A 766 -4.09 27.65 -63.06
CA ALA A 766 -3.40 26.98 -61.97
C ALA A 766 -1.92 27.37 -61.89
N PHE A 767 -1.00 26.43 -62.11
CA PHE A 767 0.44 26.67 -62.11
C PHE A 767 1.03 26.90 -63.52
N GLY A 768 0.19 26.98 -64.55
CA GLY A 768 0.61 27.27 -65.92
C GLY A 768 1.03 26.05 -66.75
N HIS A 769 0.82 24.81 -66.27
CA HIS A 769 1.15 23.56 -67.00
C HIS A 769 0.44 23.45 -68.35
N GLU A 770 -0.82 23.87 -68.43
CA GLU A 770 -1.62 23.77 -69.66
C GLU A 770 -1.21 24.80 -70.73
N VAL A 771 -0.86 26.03 -70.31
CA VAL A 771 -0.40 27.11 -71.20
C VAL A 771 1.10 26.97 -71.54
N TYR A 772 1.85 26.25 -70.69
CA TYR A 772 3.18 25.66 -70.88
C TYR A 772 3.66 25.56 -72.34
N PRO A 773 3.21 24.50 -73.04
CA PRO A 773 3.70 24.19 -74.39
C PRO A 773 3.42 25.28 -75.42
N GLN A 774 2.30 26.00 -75.28
CA GLN A 774 1.91 27.06 -76.20
C GLN A 774 2.79 28.30 -76.01
N LEU A 775 2.99 28.75 -74.77
CA LEU A 775 3.86 29.87 -74.44
C LEU A 775 5.31 29.58 -74.80
N PHE A 776 5.80 28.37 -74.53
CA PHE A 776 7.14 27.94 -74.91
C PHE A 776 7.34 27.99 -76.44
N SER A 777 6.38 27.46 -77.20
CA SER A 777 6.43 27.47 -78.67
C SER A 777 6.36 28.89 -79.24
N GLN A 778 5.49 29.75 -78.68
CA GLN A 778 5.39 31.16 -79.07
C GLN A 778 6.68 31.93 -78.77
N ASN A 779 7.28 31.71 -77.60
CA ASN A 779 8.54 32.33 -77.19
C ASN A 779 9.68 31.96 -78.16
N ILE A 780 9.76 30.69 -78.58
CA ILE A 780 10.72 30.23 -79.59
C ILE A 780 10.46 30.89 -80.95
N VAL A 781 9.22 30.90 -81.44
CA VAL A 781 8.87 31.51 -82.75
C VAL A 781 9.14 33.02 -82.76
N GLN A 782 8.86 33.71 -81.65
CA GLN A 782 9.09 35.15 -81.50
C GLN A 782 10.60 35.45 -81.55
N LYS A 783 11.42 34.74 -80.77
CA LYS A 783 12.89 34.94 -80.76
C LYS A 783 13.57 34.56 -82.07
N LEU A 784 13.06 33.56 -82.78
CA LEU A 784 13.50 33.21 -84.13
C LEU A 784 13.18 34.32 -85.15
N LYS A 785 12.07 35.06 -84.97
CA LYS A 785 11.77 36.24 -85.79
C LYS A 785 12.65 37.43 -85.43
N ASP A 786 13.02 37.57 -84.15
CA ASP A 786 13.77 38.72 -83.63
C ASP A 786 15.31 38.53 -83.70
N ASN A 787 15.80 37.42 -84.27
CA ASN A 787 17.24 37.08 -84.39
C ASN A 787 18.01 37.07 -83.05
N GLU A 788 17.31 36.79 -81.95
CA GLU A 788 17.91 36.69 -80.62
C GLU A 788 18.53 35.31 -80.36
N THR A 789 19.55 35.23 -79.51
CA THR A 789 20.13 33.95 -79.09
C THR A 789 19.12 33.14 -78.26
N LEU A 790 19.03 31.83 -78.52
CA LEU A 790 18.11 30.88 -77.86
C LEU A 790 18.45 30.59 -76.38
N ASP A 791 19.23 31.45 -75.72
CA ASP A 791 19.83 31.19 -74.41
C ASP A 791 18.89 31.44 -73.21
N SER A 792 17.72 32.07 -73.39
CA SER A 792 16.73 32.21 -72.30
C SER A 792 15.57 31.22 -72.45
N GLN A 793 15.63 30.20 -71.60
CA GLN A 793 14.67 29.11 -71.46
C GLN A 793 13.52 29.57 -70.57
N LEU A 794 12.30 29.68 -71.12
CA LEU A 794 11.08 29.87 -70.30
C LEU A 794 11.09 28.82 -69.20
N ASN A 795 11.09 29.25 -67.94
CA ASN A 795 11.14 28.35 -66.79
C ASN A 795 9.97 27.37 -66.87
N GLN A 796 10.21 26.09 -66.58
CA GLN A 796 9.11 25.13 -66.45
C GLN A 796 8.15 25.56 -65.34
N PRO A 797 6.85 25.31 -65.46
CA PRO A 797 5.90 25.68 -64.43
C PRO A 797 6.19 24.90 -63.14
N TYR A 798 6.13 25.58 -62.00
CA TYR A 798 6.33 24.93 -60.71
C TYR A 798 5.25 23.85 -60.52
N THR A 799 5.66 22.65 -60.15
CA THR A 799 4.72 21.60 -59.75
C THR A 799 4.74 21.54 -58.23
N PRO A 800 3.61 21.81 -57.55
CA PRO A 800 3.54 21.80 -56.10
C PRO A 800 4.05 20.48 -55.55
N LEU A 801 5.18 20.54 -54.84
CA LEU A 801 5.81 19.39 -54.22
C LEU A 801 5.80 19.64 -52.72
N LEU A 802 5.01 18.86 -51.99
CA LEU A 802 4.91 18.99 -50.55
C LEU A 802 6.01 18.14 -49.90
N LYS A 803 6.86 18.75 -49.08
CA LYS A 803 7.90 18.07 -48.30
C LYS A 803 7.31 17.32 -47.11
N SER A 804 6.41 17.96 -46.39
CA SER A 804 5.68 17.36 -45.28
C SER A 804 4.40 18.11 -44.97
N ILE A 805 3.45 17.39 -44.38
CA ILE A 805 2.22 17.92 -43.82
C ILE A 805 2.15 17.52 -42.35
N THR A 806 1.76 18.46 -41.50
CA THR A 806 1.43 18.20 -40.10
C THR A 806 0.15 18.94 -39.74
N PHE A 807 -0.60 18.41 -38.79
CA PHE A 807 -1.72 19.15 -38.22
C PHE A 807 -1.65 19.21 -36.71
N SER A 808 -2.24 20.26 -36.16
CA SER A 808 -2.41 20.51 -34.74
C SER A 808 -3.87 20.84 -34.50
N TYR A 809 -4.46 20.31 -33.44
CA TYR A 809 -5.89 20.48 -33.19
C TYR A 809 -6.20 20.67 -31.72
N SER A 810 -7.35 21.28 -31.46
CA SER A 810 -7.99 21.24 -30.15
C SER A 810 -9.39 20.68 -30.26
N ALA A 811 -9.79 19.91 -29.27
CA ALA A 811 -11.14 19.39 -29.15
C ALA A 811 -11.66 19.59 -27.72
N HIS A 812 -12.97 19.66 -27.60
CA HIS A 812 -13.66 19.88 -26.33
C HIS A 812 -14.86 18.92 -26.24
N CYS A 813 -15.12 18.39 -25.05
CA CYS A 813 -16.37 17.71 -24.75
C CYS A 813 -16.85 18.07 -23.35
N GLN A 814 -18.17 18.07 -23.18
CA GLN A 814 -18.84 18.38 -21.92
C GLN A 814 -19.99 17.39 -21.73
N PHE A 815 -20.15 16.89 -20.51
CA PHE A 815 -21.31 16.07 -20.16
C PHE A 815 -21.76 16.31 -18.72
N ASP A 816 -23.09 16.34 -18.55
CA ASP A 816 -23.74 16.51 -17.25
C ASP A 816 -23.88 15.16 -16.55
N VAL A 817 -23.55 15.15 -15.27
CA VAL A 817 -23.47 13.92 -14.48
C VAL A 817 -24.79 13.63 -13.76
N LEU A 818 -25.55 14.67 -13.42
CA LEU A 818 -26.82 14.57 -12.69
C LEU A 818 -28.06 14.45 -13.57
N HIS A 819 -27.99 14.91 -14.83
CA HIS A 819 -29.15 15.07 -15.71
C HIS A 819 -29.06 14.26 -17.02
N ASN A 820 -28.02 13.44 -17.20
CA ASN A 820 -27.92 12.59 -18.40
C ASN A 820 -28.87 11.38 -18.26
N ILE A 821 -29.93 11.42 -19.07
CA ILE A 821 -30.95 10.36 -19.19
C ILE A 821 -30.69 9.51 -20.45
N ASP A 822 -29.80 9.95 -21.35
CA ASP A 822 -29.59 9.32 -22.64
C ASP A 822 -28.41 8.32 -22.60
N ASP A 823 -28.70 7.04 -22.82
CA ASP A 823 -27.72 5.94 -22.86
C ASP A 823 -26.74 6.05 -24.04
N ASN A 824 -26.98 6.96 -24.99
CA ASN A 824 -26.15 7.16 -26.17
C ASN A 824 -24.91 8.04 -25.96
N VAL A 825 -24.71 8.63 -24.77
CA VAL A 825 -23.51 9.43 -24.48
C VAL A 825 -22.30 8.48 -24.31
N PRO A 826 -21.22 8.64 -25.10
CA PRO A 826 -20.07 7.73 -25.06
C PRO A 826 -19.25 7.87 -23.76
N ASP A 827 -19.32 9.03 -23.10
CA ASP A 827 -18.57 9.35 -21.89
C ASP A 827 -19.12 8.65 -20.65
N LYS A 828 -18.23 8.03 -19.85
CA LYS A 828 -18.59 7.33 -18.62
C LYS A 828 -17.64 7.66 -17.49
N ILE A 829 -18.15 7.77 -16.26
CA ILE A 829 -17.33 7.95 -15.05
C ILE A 829 -17.43 6.70 -14.19
N TYR A 830 -16.30 6.33 -13.61
CA TYR A 830 -16.17 5.17 -12.73
C TYR A 830 -15.53 5.58 -11.41
N HIS A 831 -15.94 4.95 -10.31
CA HIS A 831 -15.15 4.92 -9.09
C HIS A 831 -14.17 3.75 -9.15
N VAL A 832 -12.94 4.02 -8.74
CA VAL A 832 -11.90 3.02 -8.56
C VAL A 832 -11.86 2.66 -7.09
N HIS A 833 -12.30 1.43 -6.79
CA HIS A 833 -12.26 0.84 -5.47
C HIS A 833 -10.97 0.02 -5.30
N PRO A 834 -10.58 -0.32 -4.06
CA PRO A 834 -9.36 -1.08 -3.79
C PRO A 834 -9.24 -2.42 -4.54
N PHE A 835 -10.38 -3.02 -4.93
CA PHE A 835 -10.44 -4.36 -5.51
C PHE A 835 -11.20 -4.44 -6.83
N GLY A 836 -11.64 -3.31 -7.38
CA GLY A 836 -12.51 -3.30 -8.56
C GLY A 836 -12.94 -1.90 -8.97
N VAL A 837 -13.84 -1.82 -9.93
CA VAL A 837 -14.31 -0.56 -10.51
C VAL A 837 -15.82 -0.59 -10.68
N VAL A 838 -16.50 0.50 -10.39
CA VAL A 838 -17.97 0.60 -10.53
C VAL A 838 -18.32 1.81 -11.37
N ASN A 839 -19.25 1.65 -12.29
CA ASN A 839 -19.83 2.78 -13.01
C ASN A 839 -20.89 3.42 -12.12
N THR A 840 -20.61 4.63 -11.66
CA THR A 840 -21.43 5.35 -10.66
C THR A 840 -22.61 6.12 -11.26
N TYR A 841 -22.69 6.20 -12.59
CA TYR A 841 -23.70 6.99 -13.29
C TYR A 841 -24.37 6.14 -14.36
N LYS A 842 -25.47 5.51 -13.98
CA LYS A 842 -26.31 4.66 -14.83
C LYS A 842 -27.79 5.04 -14.65
N PHE A 843 -28.53 5.17 -15.75
CA PHE A 843 -30.00 5.18 -15.79
C PHE A 843 -30.74 6.26 -14.96
N GLY A 844 -30.37 7.55 -15.06
CA GLY A 844 -31.20 8.64 -14.52
C GLY A 844 -31.42 8.65 -12.99
N THR A 845 -30.74 7.77 -12.25
CA THR A 845 -30.65 7.76 -10.79
C THR A 845 -29.17 7.59 -10.44
N SER A 846 -28.50 8.66 -9.97
CA SER A 846 -27.13 8.54 -9.50
C SER A 846 -27.09 7.57 -8.31
N SER A 847 -26.42 6.43 -8.45
CA SER A 847 -26.16 5.53 -7.32
C SER A 847 -25.21 6.22 -6.33
N ASN A 848 -24.34 7.09 -6.82
CA ASN A 848 -23.46 7.93 -6.03
C ASN A 848 -23.06 9.21 -6.81
N ALA A 849 -23.27 10.39 -6.23
CA ALA A 849 -22.92 11.67 -6.86
C ALA A 849 -21.50 12.18 -6.49
N PHE A 850 -20.79 11.49 -5.59
CA PHE A 850 -19.46 11.91 -5.12
C PHE A 850 -18.36 11.65 -6.16
N LEU A 851 -17.30 12.45 -6.11
CA LEU A 851 -16.11 12.29 -6.95
C LEU A 851 -15.34 11.00 -6.66
N LEU A 852 -15.26 10.64 -5.38
CA LEU A 852 -14.54 9.46 -4.90
C LEU A 852 -15.50 8.51 -4.17
N PRO A 853 -15.17 7.20 -4.11
CA PRO A 853 -15.89 6.27 -3.23
C PRO A 853 -15.72 6.69 -1.76
N HIS A 854 -16.77 6.51 -0.96
CA HIS A 854 -16.78 6.92 0.44
C HIS A 854 -16.55 5.72 1.37
N PHE A 855 -15.72 5.90 2.40
CA PHE A 855 -15.38 4.87 3.38
C PHE A 855 -15.43 5.48 4.79
N ASP A 856 -16.52 5.22 5.50
CA ASP A 856 -16.75 5.71 6.86
C ASP A 856 -16.05 4.85 7.91
N ASP A 857 -16.12 3.53 7.75
CA ASP A 857 -15.63 2.57 8.74
C ASP A 857 -14.09 2.42 8.66
N GLU A 858 -13.44 2.01 9.75
CA GLU A 858 -11.98 1.82 9.84
C GLU A 858 -11.54 0.51 9.19
N GLY A 859 -12.22 -0.61 9.50
CA GLY A 859 -11.81 -1.93 9.05
C GLY A 859 -12.93 -2.66 8.29
N HIS A 860 -12.56 -3.38 7.24
CA HIS A 860 -13.50 -4.10 6.39
C HIS A 860 -12.96 -5.50 6.05
N LEU A 861 -13.82 -6.50 6.18
CA LEU A 861 -13.60 -7.87 5.70
C LEU A 861 -14.62 -8.20 4.61
N TYR A 862 -14.13 -8.51 3.41
CA TYR A 862 -14.95 -8.98 2.30
C TYR A 862 -14.84 -10.50 2.16
N ILE A 863 -15.99 -11.18 2.14
CA ILE A 863 -16.12 -12.63 2.03
C ILE A 863 -16.79 -12.95 0.69
N GLY A 864 -16.03 -13.57 -0.22
CA GLY A 864 -16.48 -13.94 -1.55
C GLY A 864 -16.90 -15.40 -1.60
N LEU A 865 -18.17 -15.64 -1.91
CA LEU A 865 -18.82 -16.94 -1.94
C LEU A 865 -19.14 -17.38 -3.38
N ASP A 866 -19.02 -18.66 -3.68
CA ASP A 866 -19.55 -19.27 -4.91
C ASP A 866 -20.77 -20.17 -4.63
N GLU A 867 -21.49 -20.54 -5.70
CA GLU A 867 -22.63 -21.48 -5.67
C GLU A 867 -23.78 -21.15 -4.68
N VAL A 868 -23.92 -19.88 -4.30
CA VAL A 868 -25.01 -19.38 -3.42
C VAL A 868 -26.37 -19.49 -4.10
N ASN A 869 -27.35 -20.15 -3.45
CA ASN A 869 -28.73 -20.28 -3.94
C ASN A 869 -29.71 -19.41 -3.14
N ALA A 870 -29.56 -18.09 -3.25
CA ALA A 870 -30.36 -17.15 -2.46
C ALA A 870 -31.88 -17.17 -2.79
N PRO A 871 -32.77 -17.04 -1.80
CA PRO A 871 -32.47 -16.91 -0.38
C PRO A 871 -32.14 -18.25 0.27
N GLU A 872 -31.09 -18.28 1.09
CA GLU A 872 -30.64 -19.46 1.85
C GLU A 872 -30.01 -19.03 3.18
N THR A 873 -29.85 -19.97 4.10
CA THR A 873 -29.15 -19.73 5.38
C THR A 873 -27.69 -20.17 5.28
N LEU A 874 -26.78 -19.29 5.70
CA LEU A 874 -25.35 -19.51 5.70
C LEU A 874 -24.81 -19.42 7.13
N SER A 875 -24.10 -20.47 7.58
CA SER A 875 -23.39 -20.48 8.86
C SER A 875 -21.89 -20.41 8.64
N LEU A 876 -21.24 -19.40 9.21
CA LEU A 876 -19.81 -19.11 9.07
C LEU A 876 -19.11 -19.28 10.43
N LEU A 877 -18.15 -20.19 10.52
CA LEU A 877 -17.24 -20.29 11.66
C LEU A 877 -16.08 -19.32 11.47
N PHE A 878 -15.88 -18.43 12.44
CA PHE A 878 -14.70 -17.60 12.57
C PHE A 878 -13.80 -18.22 13.63
N GLN A 879 -12.70 -18.84 13.19
CA GLN A 879 -11.66 -19.33 14.09
C GLN A 879 -10.66 -18.22 14.34
N LEU A 880 -10.60 -17.74 15.59
CA LEU A 880 -9.90 -16.51 15.96
C LEU A 880 -8.80 -16.76 17.01
N SER A 881 -7.73 -15.97 16.98
CA SER A 881 -6.63 -15.94 17.95
C SER A 881 -6.67 -14.64 18.78
N SER A 882 -6.46 -14.75 20.08
CA SER A 882 -6.51 -13.62 21.02
C SER A 882 -5.18 -12.86 21.16
N LYS A 883 -4.24 -13.00 20.21
CA LYS A 883 -2.89 -12.39 20.34
C LYS A 883 -2.92 -10.87 20.33
N ASN A 884 -3.88 -10.28 19.61
CA ASN A 884 -3.96 -8.85 19.36
C ASN A 884 -4.83 -8.09 20.35
N ILE A 885 -5.41 -8.73 21.37
CA ILE A 885 -6.10 -8.00 22.45
C ILE A 885 -5.02 -7.29 23.26
N ALA A 886 -4.65 -6.10 22.79
CA ALA A 886 -3.76 -5.24 23.52
C ALA A 886 -4.34 -5.08 24.93
N THR A 887 -3.55 -5.45 25.94
CA THR A 887 -3.88 -5.28 27.35
C THR A 887 -3.84 -3.80 27.73
N HIS A 888 -4.57 -2.95 27.00
CA HIS A 888 -4.75 -1.56 27.33
C HIS A 888 -6.01 -1.49 28.20
N ARG A 889 -5.81 -1.36 29.51
CA ARG A 889 -6.86 -1.22 30.54
C ARG A 889 -7.79 0.01 30.35
N ASN A 890 -7.70 0.73 29.23
CA ASN A 890 -8.32 2.03 28.99
C ASN A 890 -9.06 2.14 27.64
N ILE A 891 -9.55 1.04 27.05
CA ILE A 891 -10.41 1.15 25.85
C ILE A 891 -11.88 1.16 26.33
N PRO A 892 -12.63 2.27 26.20
CA PRO A 892 -13.90 2.43 26.92
C PRO A 892 -15.06 1.65 26.29
N GLU A 893 -15.05 1.40 24.99
CA GLU A 893 -16.20 0.86 24.25
C GLU A 893 -15.77 -0.14 23.16
N LEU A 894 -16.53 -1.23 23.01
CA LEU A 894 -16.39 -2.19 21.91
C LEU A 894 -16.84 -1.53 20.60
N PRO A 895 -16.17 -1.83 19.48
CA PRO A 895 -16.50 -1.19 18.21
C PRO A 895 -17.82 -1.71 17.63
N LYS A 896 -18.49 -0.88 16.82
CA LYS A 896 -19.76 -1.23 16.18
C LYS A 896 -19.51 -2.02 14.90
N ILE A 897 -19.98 -3.25 14.87
CA ILE A 897 -19.89 -4.16 13.73
C ILE A 897 -21.15 -4.06 12.87
N ARG A 898 -21.00 -4.04 11.55
CA ARG A 898 -22.12 -4.05 10.60
C ARG A 898 -21.88 -5.08 9.51
N TRP A 899 -22.93 -5.82 9.18
CA TRP A 899 -22.93 -6.74 8.06
C TRP A 899 -23.64 -6.11 6.86
N SER A 900 -23.08 -6.29 5.68
CA SER A 900 -23.67 -5.86 4.42
C SER A 900 -23.43 -6.88 3.31
N TYR A 901 -24.22 -6.79 2.24
CA TYR A 901 -24.07 -7.61 1.04
C TYR A 901 -24.14 -6.75 -0.22
N LEU A 902 -23.56 -7.25 -1.30
CA LEU A 902 -23.54 -6.56 -2.58
C LEU A 902 -24.74 -6.95 -3.44
N ASN A 903 -25.63 -5.99 -3.71
CA ASN A 903 -26.85 -6.23 -4.45
C ASN A 903 -26.69 -6.03 -5.97
N LYS A 904 -27.74 -6.35 -6.73
CA LYS A 904 -27.78 -6.21 -8.21
C LYS A 904 -27.53 -4.79 -8.75
N ASN A 905 -27.73 -3.76 -7.94
CA ASN A 905 -27.53 -2.37 -8.33
C ASN A 905 -26.10 -1.88 -8.00
N GLU A 906 -25.18 -2.79 -7.68
CA GLU A 906 -23.79 -2.50 -7.31
C GLU A 906 -23.67 -1.64 -6.04
N ASN A 907 -24.61 -1.78 -5.10
CA ASN A 907 -24.60 -1.09 -3.80
C ASN A 907 -24.41 -2.07 -2.64
N TRP A 908 -23.67 -1.64 -1.62
CA TRP A 908 -23.64 -2.31 -0.32
C TRP A 908 -24.91 -2.00 0.46
N ILE A 909 -25.67 -3.05 0.77
CA ILE A 909 -26.90 -2.95 1.56
C ILE A 909 -26.66 -3.61 2.91
N TYR A 910 -26.93 -2.91 4.00
CA TYR A 910 -26.84 -3.47 5.35
C TYR A 910 -27.87 -4.59 5.53
N LEU A 911 -27.45 -5.67 6.19
CA LEU A 911 -28.38 -6.71 6.63
C LEU A 911 -29.22 -6.18 7.79
N ASP A 912 -30.52 -6.45 7.74
CA ASP A 912 -31.43 -6.16 8.84
C ASP A 912 -31.09 -7.05 10.05
N GLU A 913 -31.43 -6.61 11.27
CA GLU A 913 -31.18 -7.39 12.50
C GLU A 913 -31.81 -8.79 12.43
N ASN A 914 -32.96 -8.93 11.78
CA ASN A 914 -33.65 -10.22 11.58
C ASN A 914 -32.93 -11.17 10.61
N GLN A 915 -32.00 -10.66 9.78
CA GLN A 915 -31.21 -11.45 8.85
C GLN A 915 -29.95 -12.01 9.50
N ILE A 916 -29.51 -11.45 10.63
CA ILE A 916 -28.44 -12.00 11.47
C ILE A 916 -29.10 -12.94 12.49
N LEU A 917 -29.20 -14.22 12.13
CA LEU A 917 -29.94 -15.22 12.92
C LEU A 917 -29.28 -15.51 14.29
N SER A 918 -27.94 -15.51 14.33
CA SER A 918 -27.18 -15.64 15.57
C SER A 918 -25.71 -15.27 15.35
N ASP A 919 -25.07 -14.70 16.36
CA ASP A 919 -23.63 -14.47 16.41
C ASP A 919 -23.08 -14.95 17.77
N SER A 920 -22.25 -16.01 17.77
CA SER A 920 -21.58 -16.49 18.98
C SER A 920 -20.11 -16.01 19.12
N THR A 921 -19.62 -15.20 18.17
CA THR A 921 -18.28 -14.60 18.20
C THR A 921 -18.17 -13.43 19.17
N ASP A 922 -19.31 -12.93 19.67
CA ASP A 922 -19.38 -11.83 20.64
C ASP A 922 -18.66 -10.58 20.09
N GLY A 923 -19.01 -10.23 18.86
CA GLY A 923 -18.37 -9.16 18.11
C GLY A 923 -16.93 -9.47 17.71
N PHE A 924 -16.63 -10.70 17.27
CA PHE A 924 -15.29 -11.16 16.88
C PHE A 924 -14.21 -11.06 17.98
N THR A 925 -14.62 -11.06 19.25
CA THR A 925 -13.71 -11.11 20.40
C THR A 925 -13.33 -12.54 20.80
N LYS A 926 -14.07 -13.53 20.30
CA LYS A 926 -13.77 -14.96 20.47
C LYS A 926 -14.17 -15.78 19.25
N THR A 927 -13.61 -16.99 19.14
CA THR A 927 -14.05 -17.97 18.14
C THR A 927 -15.53 -18.28 18.29
N GLY A 928 -16.27 -18.29 17.18
CA GLY A 928 -17.70 -18.55 17.17
C GLY A 928 -18.28 -18.68 15.77
N ILE A 929 -19.58 -18.94 15.70
CA ILE A 929 -20.35 -19.13 14.46
C ILE A 929 -21.31 -17.95 14.30
N VAL A 930 -21.31 -17.34 13.12
CA VAL A 930 -22.32 -16.37 12.69
C VAL A 930 -23.24 -17.04 11.69
N SER A 931 -24.56 -16.98 11.91
CA SER A 931 -25.57 -17.50 11.00
C SER A 931 -26.36 -16.36 10.39
N LEU A 932 -26.45 -16.34 9.06
CA LEU A 932 -27.02 -15.25 8.27
C LEU A 932 -28.07 -15.79 7.31
N THR A 933 -29.10 -14.99 7.03
CA THR A 933 -30.03 -15.22 5.92
C THR A 933 -29.56 -14.41 4.71
N ILE A 934 -29.20 -15.10 3.63
CA ILE A 934 -28.71 -14.46 2.41
C ILE A 934 -29.90 -13.91 1.60
N PRO A 935 -29.92 -12.60 1.27
CA PRO A 935 -31.05 -12.00 0.53
C PRO A 935 -31.12 -12.41 -0.95
N LYS A 936 -32.32 -12.45 -1.52
CA LYS A 936 -32.59 -12.91 -2.90
C LYS A 936 -32.02 -11.99 -4.00
N ASP A 937 -31.74 -10.74 -3.66
CA ASP A 937 -31.23 -9.71 -4.57
C ASP A 937 -29.70 -9.56 -4.56
N ILE A 938 -28.98 -10.40 -3.81
CA ILE A 938 -27.52 -10.52 -3.89
C ILE A 938 -27.08 -10.88 -5.34
N THR A 939 -25.93 -10.37 -5.78
CA THR A 939 -25.43 -10.56 -7.14
C THR A 939 -24.00 -11.08 -7.16
N ASN A 940 -23.66 -11.81 -8.23
CA ASN A 940 -22.28 -12.18 -8.57
C ASN A 940 -21.75 -11.46 -9.82
N LYS A 941 -22.51 -10.49 -10.35
CA LYS A 941 -22.18 -9.76 -11.58
C LYS A 941 -21.47 -8.42 -11.37
N SER A 942 -21.37 -7.96 -10.11
CA SER A 942 -20.80 -6.65 -9.79
C SER A 942 -19.31 -6.58 -10.14
N THR A 943 -18.86 -5.41 -10.59
CA THR A 943 -17.45 -5.12 -10.87
C THR A 943 -16.75 -4.31 -9.78
N MET A 944 -17.46 -3.90 -8.72
CA MET A 944 -16.90 -3.10 -7.59
C MET A 944 -15.76 -3.81 -6.85
N ILE A 945 -15.74 -5.15 -6.90
CA ILE A 945 -14.74 -6.02 -6.30
C ILE A 945 -14.37 -7.09 -7.35
N THR A 946 -14.31 -8.38 -7.01
CA THR A 946 -14.09 -9.46 -8.00
C THR A 946 -15.41 -9.98 -8.57
N LYS A 947 -15.55 -9.91 -9.89
CA LYS A 947 -16.68 -10.47 -10.64
C LYS A 947 -16.74 -12.00 -10.50
N GLY A 948 -17.94 -12.56 -10.49
CA GLY A 948 -18.19 -14.01 -10.47
C GLY A 948 -18.46 -14.62 -9.10
N LEU A 949 -18.28 -13.87 -8.00
CA LEU A 949 -18.56 -14.29 -6.63
C LEU A 949 -19.67 -13.43 -6.00
N TYR A 950 -20.41 -14.00 -5.06
CA TYR A 950 -21.35 -13.29 -4.20
C TYR A 950 -20.61 -12.73 -2.99
N TRP A 951 -20.81 -11.45 -2.67
CA TRP A 951 -19.99 -10.78 -1.66
C TRP A 951 -20.78 -10.35 -0.43
N LEU A 952 -20.26 -10.74 0.73
CA LEU A 952 -20.60 -10.18 2.03
C LEU A 952 -19.47 -9.27 2.50
N CYS A 953 -19.79 -8.22 3.24
CA CYS A 953 -18.82 -7.35 3.88
C CYS A 953 -19.19 -7.19 5.35
N VAL A 954 -18.19 -7.32 6.22
CA VAL A 954 -18.26 -6.96 7.62
C VAL A 954 -17.42 -5.72 7.83
N SER A 955 -18.02 -4.64 8.28
CA SER A 955 -17.34 -3.37 8.58
C SER A 955 -17.34 -3.05 10.06
N VAL A 956 -16.26 -2.39 10.50
CA VAL A 956 -15.98 -2.01 11.88
C VAL A 956 -15.66 -0.51 11.91
N ASP A 957 -16.41 0.25 12.69
CA ASP A 957 -16.35 1.72 12.68
C ASP A 957 -15.00 2.29 13.17
N ALA A 958 -14.45 1.76 14.27
CA ALA A 958 -13.17 2.18 14.85
C ALA A 958 -12.54 1.05 15.71
N ASN A 959 -11.35 1.27 16.28
CA ASN A 959 -10.73 0.39 17.29
C ASN A 959 -10.63 -1.09 16.89
N THR A 960 -10.33 -1.36 15.62
CA THR A 960 -10.12 -2.71 15.09
C THR A 960 -9.03 -3.49 15.83
N ASN A 961 -8.08 -2.79 16.46
CA ASN A 961 -7.02 -3.36 17.30
C ASN A 961 -7.51 -4.09 18.56
N VAL A 962 -8.78 -3.94 18.96
CA VAL A 962 -9.39 -4.69 20.07
C VAL A 962 -9.86 -6.08 19.63
N LEU A 963 -10.10 -6.25 18.33
CA LEU A 963 -10.69 -7.46 17.77
C LEU A 963 -9.62 -8.54 17.54
N CYS A 964 -10.05 -9.79 17.52
CA CYS A 964 -9.12 -10.91 17.35
C CYS A 964 -8.63 -11.03 15.90
N SER A 965 -7.44 -11.60 15.75
CA SER A 965 -6.92 -12.04 14.45
C SER A 965 -7.58 -13.35 14.06
N ALA A 966 -7.64 -13.65 12.76
CA ALA A 966 -8.21 -14.88 12.26
C ALA A 966 -7.14 -15.93 11.97
N LEU A 967 -7.49 -17.18 12.23
CA LEU A 967 -6.77 -18.38 11.83
C LEU A 967 -7.44 -19.07 10.64
N GLY A 968 -8.77 -18.91 10.52
CA GLY A 968 -9.56 -19.55 9.48
C GLY A 968 -11.01 -19.09 9.49
N ILE A 969 -11.64 -19.10 8.32
CA ILE A 969 -13.08 -18.85 8.17
C ILE A 969 -13.64 -20.00 7.34
N PHE A 970 -14.68 -20.67 7.85
CA PHE A 970 -15.24 -21.87 7.24
C PHE A 970 -16.76 -21.77 7.10
N THR A 971 -17.30 -22.31 6.01
CA THR A 971 -18.74 -22.36 5.75
C THR A 971 -19.38 -23.61 6.37
N GLN A 972 -20.71 -23.59 6.45
CA GLN A 972 -21.55 -24.70 6.90
C GLN A 972 -21.13 -25.28 8.25
N ALA A 973 -20.81 -24.39 9.19
CA ALA A 973 -20.30 -24.78 10.49
C ALA A 973 -21.39 -24.87 11.57
N VAL A 974 -21.33 -25.92 12.39
CA VAL A 974 -22.19 -26.13 13.56
C VAL A 974 -21.35 -26.50 14.77
N GLU A 975 -21.90 -26.23 15.95
CA GLU A 975 -21.32 -26.67 17.22
C GLU A 975 -21.88 -28.05 17.60
N ALA A 976 -21.00 -28.93 18.08
CA ALA A 976 -21.36 -30.24 18.62
C ALA A 976 -20.78 -30.42 20.02
N ILE A 977 -21.55 -31.07 20.89
CA ILE A 977 -21.18 -31.34 22.29
C ILE A 977 -20.88 -32.83 22.47
N ARG A 978 -19.88 -33.16 23.29
CA ARG A 978 -19.57 -34.56 23.58
C ARG A 978 -20.74 -35.22 24.29
N ASN A 979 -21.08 -36.44 23.87
CA ASN A 979 -22.18 -37.18 24.50
C ASN A 979 -21.79 -37.58 25.95
N PRO A 980 -22.60 -37.21 26.95
CA PRO A 980 -22.28 -37.42 28.37
C PRO A 980 -22.22 -38.89 28.78
N LYS A 981 -22.77 -39.82 28.00
CA LYS A 981 -22.64 -41.26 28.27
C LYS A 981 -21.20 -41.77 28.18
N TYR A 982 -20.30 -41.03 27.53
CA TYR A 982 -18.89 -41.42 27.30
C TYR A 982 -17.90 -40.50 28.04
N LEU A 983 -18.35 -39.83 29.11
CA LEU A 983 -17.57 -38.89 29.93
C LEU A 983 -16.80 -39.57 31.06
N GLU A 984 -16.98 -40.88 31.28
CA GLU A 984 -16.37 -41.63 32.38
C GLU A 984 -14.82 -41.62 32.34
N GLU A 985 -14.20 -41.30 31.20
CA GLU A 985 -12.75 -41.17 31.01
C GLU A 985 -12.04 -40.25 32.00
N TYR A 986 -12.67 -39.15 32.44
CA TYR A 986 -12.01 -38.13 33.28
C TYR A 986 -12.35 -38.22 34.76
N THR A 987 -13.13 -39.24 35.16
CA THR A 987 -13.37 -39.56 36.57
C THR A 987 -12.34 -40.54 37.15
N GLN A 988 -11.23 -40.77 36.45
CA GLN A 988 -10.05 -41.41 37.03
C GLN A 988 -9.35 -40.41 37.98
N PRO A 989 -9.31 -40.70 39.28
CA PRO A 989 -9.06 -39.67 40.26
C PRO A 989 -7.59 -39.24 40.27
N PHE A 990 -7.34 -37.99 40.66
CA PHE A 990 -6.05 -37.54 41.23
C PHE A 990 -5.60 -38.43 42.42
N LEU A 991 -6.49 -39.28 42.94
CA LEU A 991 -6.20 -40.38 43.86
C LEU A 991 -5.30 -41.48 43.25
N TYR A 992 -5.15 -41.64 41.93
CA TYR A 992 -4.30 -42.70 41.38
C TYR A 992 -2.80 -42.41 41.62
N THR A 993 -2.37 -41.16 41.51
CA THR A 993 -0.98 -40.74 41.79
C THR A 993 -0.63 -40.92 43.27
N ILE A 994 -1.59 -40.69 44.17
CA ILE A 994 -1.41 -40.84 45.62
C ILE A 994 -1.60 -42.29 46.07
N SER A 995 -2.56 -43.02 45.50
CA SER A 995 -2.84 -44.42 45.87
C SER A 995 -1.79 -45.39 45.35
N GLN A 996 -1.13 -45.12 44.21
CA GLN A 996 0.09 -45.86 43.86
C GLN A 996 1.20 -45.59 44.87
N PHE A 997 1.40 -44.34 45.31
CA PHE A 997 2.45 -44.01 46.30
C PHE A 997 2.23 -44.65 47.68
N PHE A 998 0.97 -44.80 48.13
CA PHE A 998 0.67 -45.49 49.39
C PHE A 998 0.50 -47.01 49.26
N ARG A 999 0.28 -47.56 48.05
CA ARG A 999 0.14 -49.02 47.83
C ARG A 999 1.38 -49.72 47.27
N THR A 1000 2.36 -48.99 46.76
CA THR A 1000 3.75 -49.46 46.68
C THR A 1000 4.48 -48.97 47.94
N LYS A 1001 3.99 -49.31 49.14
CA LYS A 1001 4.54 -50.39 49.98
C LYS A 1001 6.08 -50.44 49.95
N ILE A 1002 6.74 -50.09 51.05
CA ILE A 1002 6.93 -50.94 52.26
C ILE A 1002 7.83 -52.12 51.93
#